data_AF-A0A7J6M5E1-F1
#
_entry.id   AF-A0A7J6M5E1-F1
#
_cell.length_a   1.000
_cell.length_b   1.000
_cell.length_c   1.000
_cell.angle_alpha   90.00
_cell.angle_beta   90.00
_cell.angle_gamma   90.00
#
_symmetry.space_group_name_H-M   'P 1'
#
loop_
_entity.id
_entity.type
_entity.pdbx_description
1 polymer ?
#
loop_
_entity_poly.entity_id
_entity_poly.type
_entity_poly.pdbx_seq_one_letter_code
_entity_poly.pdbx_strand_id
1 'polypeptide(L)'
;MEVESRQNLSSPSDDDLAGLVSSMKHRDLVAVVQGYVRSCGEEERLQVAKLAGIPVHVPEDLASDTVMHASAEEEREAEMDQYADKGVETSEESEPEAGGLGAMDDQATMMARAKWVPIRLTYDERKLLRLVESAMQVADYTDKVDVQFPPNVSPARQMAIRARQMCAILNGLVVAEDYSKGAALVKSRDYAAYGDFYRKAFEISRRYKLLNPERMRSTYGKLIYFLMDTVRPDTVGLFEHIGVIEPVKTVYSTLQSSPRALKMLDDPLLEVATREIYSEGRSRGEVQRDIKAVMWGKKENAIRKLSRKYCAKGTQRKKNKGHFGGYFSYMFSGRTDEDSSDGDDNALDSEEVEGARLTQEDIEQCIYALGDHSTYLRFNRLPCDRMIQYMQHYFSPDRIDMDVTEQFNVSLAIQEGNNGSRLTHSHARQYNFVLQSLTLWREVISDMYRLWHLAEEDLLDPTNPYTLQQTGQGLHRVQKSPKVMKAMRQIVARVQRQLGDKWIGSTIVHLGDHNVPNALMFIDKYVQVPRILGPLVLCLDKIAEMKDAPGMSNLVKNFGGVENLHRIILSDFFRHAFDGSGGDNFFDAGSCIDGRLTSAWNWCSQIEDKPYFPVFLLTGFTGFDGTDLNHIFSEFGLIRQRVRVEVEWLTLMSDRSEFPEVPSLTPEQRNKLGKIASDLTVEDGLRVKEIERTTNHDVKAVEYLIKEKLHATGDPTLAKLTEFTHFACTSEDINNLSYALMFTEARSKVLRPRFISLINKLAELSQEYADTPLLALTHGQPATPTTFGKECAVFVHRLKRQLRNLDNVEVMGKFNGATANYNAHIIAYPDVDWFDISRTLVEDHLGLNWQPVSTQIESHDYVSELCDTVARMNTIMIDMCRDFWMYIMRGVLGLRTIAGEVGSSTMPHKVNPIDFENAEGNCGVAISMLHHFSTKLPISRMQRDLTDSTVQRAVGSAFAHTIIAIDSTIKGLSKVMVSAPVAKRELDEHWAVTGEAVQTLMRRYGLERPYERLKEFTRGREIDEAAMREFTENIAREIGEDKPGVKGLENLTPQTYIGLAPVIARKYGTPVDKE
;
A
#
# COMPACT_ATOMS: atom_id res chain seq x y z
N MET A 1 -50.46 -11.74 12.50
CA MET A 1 -49.86 -12.97 13.07
C MET A 1 -49.35 -12.82 14.50
N GLU A 2 -48.29 -12.05 14.79
CA GLU A 2 -47.73 -11.99 16.17
C GLU A 2 -48.70 -11.31 17.17
N VAL A 3 -49.45 -10.30 16.71
CA VAL A 3 -50.50 -9.61 17.49
C VAL A 3 -51.75 -10.46 17.67
N GLU A 4 -52.17 -11.21 16.64
CA GLU A 4 -53.32 -12.14 16.70
C GLU A 4 -53.09 -13.26 17.73
N SER A 5 -51.83 -13.71 17.89
CA SER A 5 -51.47 -14.75 18.86
C SER A 5 -51.56 -14.30 20.33
N ARG A 6 -51.56 -12.99 20.60
CA ARG A 6 -51.48 -12.44 21.97
C ARG A 6 -52.82 -12.00 22.56
N GLN A 7 -53.88 -11.82 21.77
CA GLN A 7 -55.12 -11.20 22.28
C GLN A 7 -56.45 -11.87 21.92
N ASN A 8 -56.49 -12.98 21.16
CA ASN A 8 -57.74 -13.70 20.84
C ASN A 8 -58.86 -12.78 20.28
N LEU A 9 -58.49 -11.81 19.43
CA LEU A 9 -59.45 -10.91 18.78
C LEU A 9 -59.71 -11.36 17.34
N SER A 10 -60.97 -11.27 16.92
CA SER A 10 -61.36 -11.47 15.52
C SER A 10 -60.67 -10.45 14.62
N SER A 11 -60.30 -10.89 13.42
CA SER A 11 -59.56 -10.14 12.39
C SER A 11 -59.91 -8.63 12.36
N PRO A 12 -58.96 -7.75 12.70
CA PRO A 12 -59.23 -6.32 12.81
C PRO A 12 -59.47 -5.69 11.43
N SER A 13 -60.22 -4.58 11.40
CA SER A 13 -60.45 -3.83 10.17
C SER A 13 -59.20 -3.02 9.78
N ASP A 14 -59.05 -2.64 8.51
CA ASP A 14 -57.88 -1.87 8.01
C ASP A 14 -57.66 -0.56 8.79
N ASP A 15 -58.73 0.05 9.32
CA ASP A 15 -58.66 1.27 10.13
C ASP A 15 -58.07 1.04 11.54
N ASP A 16 -58.24 -0.15 12.13
CA ASP A 16 -57.66 -0.51 13.44
C ASP A 16 -56.15 -0.77 13.35
N LEU A 17 -55.68 -1.25 12.20
CA LEU A 17 -54.26 -1.48 11.90
C LEU A 17 -53.49 -0.17 11.71
N ALA A 18 -54.09 0.81 11.04
CA ALA A 18 -53.51 2.15 10.88
C ALA A 18 -53.34 2.86 12.23
N GLY A 19 -54.34 2.74 13.11
CA GLY A 19 -54.27 3.27 14.49
C GLY A 19 -53.14 2.64 15.31
N LEU A 20 -52.96 1.32 15.22
CA LEU A 20 -51.90 0.61 15.94
C LEU A 20 -50.50 1.01 15.45
N VAL A 21 -50.29 1.07 14.14
CA VAL A 21 -49.01 1.45 13.51
C VAL A 21 -48.62 2.89 13.86
N SER A 22 -49.58 3.81 13.90
CA SER A 22 -49.35 5.21 14.29
C SER A 22 -48.93 5.38 15.76
N SER A 23 -49.17 4.37 16.61
CA SER A 23 -48.82 4.38 18.04
C SER A 23 -47.48 3.68 18.37
N MET A 24 -46.83 3.04 17.39
CA MET A 24 -45.55 2.33 17.58
C MET A 24 -44.33 3.26 17.50
N LYS A 25 -43.30 3.01 18.32
CA LYS A 25 -42.03 3.77 18.29
C LYS A 25 -41.20 3.39 17.05
N HIS A 26 -40.46 4.35 16.49
CA HIS A 26 -39.74 4.22 15.20
C HIS A 26 -38.82 2.97 15.13
N ARG A 27 -38.12 2.63 16.23
CA ARG A 27 -37.26 1.45 16.31
C ARG A 27 -38.02 0.13 16.21
N ASP A 28 -39.22 0.05 16.79
CA ASP A 28 -40.07 -1.14 16.77
C ASP A 28 -40.76 -1.30 15.40
N LEU A 29 -41.14 -0.17 14.78
CA LEU A 29 -41.65 -0.15 13.41
C LEU A 29 -40.58 -0.61 12.41
N VAL A 30 -39.33 -0.16 12.56
CA VAL A 30 -38.19 -0.57 11.74
C VAL A 30 -37.88 -2.06 11.91
N ALA A 31 -37.93 -2.59 13.13
CA ALA A 31 -37.71 -4.01 13.40
C ALA A 31 -38.81 -4.92 12.81
N VAL A 32 -40.08 -4.51 12.91
CA VAL A 32 -41.23 -5.23 12.32
C VAL A 32 -41.16 -5.20 10.79
N VAL A 33 -40.83 -4.04 10.20
CA VAL A 33 -40.67 -3.90 8.73
C VAL A 33 -39.46 -4.68 8.23
N GLN A 34 -38.31 -4.65 8.91
CA GLN A 34 -37.12 -5.43 8.54
C GLN A 34 -37.35 -6.93 8.69
N GLY A 35 -38.11 -7.37 9.70
CA GLY A 35 -38.49 -8.78 9.87
C GLY A 35 -39.47 -9.26 8.80
N TYR A 36 -40.43 -8.43 8.42
CA TYR A 36 -41.44 -8.75 7.40
C TYR A 36 -40.87 -8.70 5.97
N VAL A 37 -40.00 -7.72 5.66
CA VAL A 37 -39.32 -7.59 4.36
C VAL A 37 -38.35 -8.74 4.09
N ARG A 38 -37.72 -9.31 5.13
CA ARG A 38 -36.86 -10.50 5.01
C ARG A 38 -37.65 -11.78 4.69
N SER A 39 -38.97 -11.82 4.90
CA SER A 39 -39.77 -13.04 4.80
C SER A 39 -40.75 -13.11 3.62
N CYS A 40 -41.01 -12.01 2.89
CA CYS A 40 -41.98 -12.00 1.79
C CYS A 40 -41.41 -11.56 0.44
N GLY A 41 -42.02 -12.08 -0.64
CA GLY A 41 -41.70 -11.77 -2.04
C GLY A 41 -42.15 -10.36 -2.48
N GLU A 42 -41.64 -9.92 -3.62
CA GLU A 42 -41.66 -8.53 -4.08
C GLU A 42 -43.06 -7.89 -4.24
N GLU A 43 -44.11 -8.68 -4.48
CA GLU A 43 -45.50 -8.19 -4.61
C GLU A 43 -46.16 -7.82 -3.25
N GLU A 44 -45.84 -8.53 -2.16
CA GLU A 44 -46.42 -8.27 -0.83
C GLU A 44 -45.77 -7.05 -0.14
N ARG A 45 -44.52 -6.71 -0.53
CA ARG A 45 -43.77 -5.54 -0.04
C ARG A 45 -44.40 -4.21 -0.48
N LEU A 46 -45.05 -4.19 -1.64
CA LEU A 46 -45.74 -3.00 -2.16
C LEU A 46 -47.08 -2.74 -1.46
N GLN A 47 -47.67 -3.78 -0.89
CA GLN A 47 -49.02 -3.74 -0.30
C GLN A 47 -48.99 -3.19 1.14
N VAL A 48 -47.95 -3.54 1.92
CA VAL A 48 -47.74 -3.03 3.28
C VAL A 48 -47.33 -1.55 3.30
N ALA A 49 -46.47 -1.11 2.38
CA ALA A 49 -46.07 0.31 2.25
C ALA A 49 -47.26 1.24 1.91
N LYS A 50 -48.26 0.71 1.19
CA LYS A 50 -49.52 1.40 0.87
C LYS A 50 -50.54 1.37 2.02
N LEU A 51 -50.65 0.25 2.75
CA LEU A 51 -51.59 0.07 3.87
C LEU A 51 -51.14 0.79 5.15
N ALA A 52 -49.83 0.90 5.40
CA ALA A 52 -49.31 1.59 6.58
C ALA A 52 -49.43 3.13 6.49
N GLY A 53 -49.83 3.67 5.34
CA GLY A 53 -50.00 5.12 5.15
C GLY A 53 -48.75 5.90 5.57
N ILE A 54 -47.55 5.37 5.29
CA ILE A 54 -46.26 5.95 5.66
C ILE A 54 -45.73 6.80 4.48
N PRO A 55 -45.96 8.11 4.52
CA PRO A 55 -44.99 9.16 4.21
C PRO A 55 -44.46 9.71 5.55
N VAL A 56 -43.19 9.52 5.94
CA VAL A 56 -42.84 9.84 7.34
C VAL A 56 -41.48 10.51 7.50
N HIS A 57 -41.54 11.81 7.83
CA HIS A 57 -40.45 12.71 8.17
C HIS A 57 -40.78 13.44 9.51
N VAL A 58 -39.84 13.36 10.49
CA VAL A 58 -39.40 14.29 11.59
C VAL A 58 -40.47 14.84 12.58
N PRO A 59 -40.28 14.88 13.94
CA PRO A 59 -39.42 15.88 14.63
C PRO A 59 -38.87 15.59 16.07
N GLU A 60 -38.21 16.63 16.59
CA GLU A 60 -37.30 16.88 17.74
C GLU A 60 -37.86 16.81 19.19
N ASP A 61 -36.88 16.92 20.12
CA ASP A 61 -36.87 17.48 21.49
C ASP A 61 -37.22 16.63 22.74
N LEU A 62 -36.25 16.56 23.66
CA LEU A 62 -36.43 16.70 25.10
C LEU A 62 -35.11 17.09 25.80
N ALA A 63 -35.15 18.24 26.45
CA ALA A 63 -34.10 18.89 27.19
C ALA A 63 -34.10 18.54 28.70
N SER A 64 -32.96 18.85 29.33
CA SER A 64 -32.78 19.50 30.65
C SER A 64 -32.25 18.71 31.88
N ASP A 65 -31.30 19.41 32.53
CA ASP A 65 -30.91 19.48 33.96
C ASP A 65 -30.07 18.33 34.58
N THR A 66 -29.02 18.53 35.39
CA THR A 66 -28.64 19.68 36.26
C THR A 66 -27.15 19.67 36.68
N VAL A 67 -26.54 20.87 36.62
CA VAL A 67 -25.55 21.62 37.44
C VAL A 67 -24.86 21.02 38.71
N MET A 68 -23.58 21.45 38.90
CA MET A 68 -22.84 21.90 40.15
C MET A 68 -21.48 21.18 40.28
N HIS A 69 -20.28 21.77 40.45
CA HIS A 69 -19.74 23.03 41.02
C HIS A 69 -18.35 23.26 40.33
N ALA A 70 -17.96 24.45 39.84
CA ALA A 70 -17.53 25.71 40.50
C ALA A 70 -16.00 25.91 40.60
N SER A 71 -15.59 27.05 40.03
CA SER A 71 -14.42 27.92 40.31
C SER A 71 -13.00 27.42 40.05
N ALA A 72 -12.41 27.89 38.95
CA ALA A 72 -11.15 28.65 38.95
C ALA A 72 -10.79 29.06 37.51
N GLU A 73 -11.29 30.19 37.03
CA GLU A 73 -10.69 30.94 35.92
C GLU A 73 -11.39 32.29 35.77
N GLU A 74 -11.07 33.22 36.67
CA GLU A 74 -11.57 34.59 36.67
C GLU A 74 -10.44 35.62 36.51
N GLU A 75 -9.33 35.24 35.83
CA GLU A 75 -8.15 36.12 35.76
C GLU A 75 -7.51 36.34 34.38
N ARG A 76 -8.09 35.93 33.24
CA ARG A 76 -7.43 36.15 31.94
C ARG A 76 -8.32 36.54 30.75
N GLU A 77 -9.29 37.42 30.96
CA GLU A 77 -10.09 38.02 29.87
C GLU A 77 -9.91 39.54 29.69
N ALA A 78 -8.89 40.17 30.27
CA ALA A 78 -8.76 41.64 30.25
C ALA A 78 -7.63 42.23 29.36
N GLU A 79 -7.07 41.49 28.38
CA GLU A 79 -5.91 42.00 27.60
C GLU A 79 -5.96 41.85 26.07
N MET A 80 -7.12 41.72 25.43
CA MET A 80 -7.18 41.56 23.95
C MET A 80 -8.07 42.52 23.18
N ASP A 81 -8.41 43.69 23.74
CA ASP A 81 -9.29 44.67 23.07
C ASP A 81 -8.64 46.03 22.76
N GLN A 82 -7.33 46.05 22.48
CA GLN A 82 -6.66 47.26 21.99
C GLN A 82 -5.63 46.91 20.93
N TYR A 83 -6.03 46.73 19.67
CA TYR A 83 -5.26 47.14 18.48
C TYR A 83 -6.17 47.04 17.24
N ALA A 84 -7.25 47.82 17.23
CA ALA A 84 -8.10 48.00 16.06
C ALA A 84 -8.58 49.46 15.98
N ASP A 85 -7.66 50.42 15.81
CA ASP A 85 -8.01 51.68 15.16
C ASP A 85 -6.79 52.46 14.66
N LYS A 86 -6.75 52.71 13.34
CA LYS A 86 -6.17 53.86 12.62
C LYS A 86 -6.06 53.51 11.14
N GLY A 87 -7.07 53.91 10.38
CA GLY A 87 -7.10 53.82 8.92
C GLY A 87 -6.33 54.94 8.22
N VAL A 88 -6.08 54.76 6.90
CA VAL A 88 -5.90 55.83 5.91
C VAL A 88 -6.41 55.35 4.54
N GLU A 89 -7.48 56.03 4.11
CA GLU A 89 -7.90 56.54 2.79
C GLU A 89 -7.89 55.70 1.49
N THR A 90 -9.04 55.81 0.83
CA THR A 90 -9.52 55.28 -0.45
C THR A 90 -9.09 56.12 -1.66
N SER A 91 -8.93 55.49 -2.82
CA SER A 91 -9.14 56.15 -4.12
C SER A 91 -9.70 55.17 -5.18
N GLU A 92 -10.91 55.53 -5.62
CA GLU A 92 -11.65 55.36 -6.90
C GLU A 92 -11.51 54.11 -7.80
N GLU A 93 -12.65 53.40 -7.84
CA GLU A 93 -13.37 52.67 -8.91
C GLU A 93 -12.73 52.43 -10.29
N SER A 94 -12.72 51.14 -10.69
CA SER A 94 -13.27 50.69 -11.98
C SER A 94 -13.77 49.25 -11.87
N GLU A 95 -15.00 49.00 -12.31
CA GLU A 95 -15.66 47.69 -12.31
C GLU A 95 -14.95 46.68 -13.25
N PRO A 96 -14.81 45.39 -12.89
CA PRO A 96 -14.54 44.35 -13.86
C PRO A 96 -15.81 43.54 -14.17
N GLU A 97 -16.11 43.47 -15.47
CA GLU A 97 -17.09 42.59 -16.09
C GLU A 97 -16.82 41.10 -15.81
N ALA A 98 -17.90 40.33 -15.79
CA ALA A 98 -17.91 38.89 -15.62
C ALA A 98 -17.11 38.14 -16.70
N GLY A 99 -16.19 37.26 -16.30
CA GLY A 99 -15.55 36.34 -17.24
C GLY A 99 -14.50 35.40 -16.63
N GLY A 100 -14.92 34.15 -16.35
CA GLY A 100 -14.09 32.92 -16.42
C GLY A 100 -12.84 32.83 -15.52
N LEU A 101 -12.89 31.95 -14.51
CA LEU A 101 -11.71 31.44 -13.79
C LEU A 101 -10.83 30.59 -14.72
N GLY A 102 -10.02 31.28 -15.53
CA GLY A 102 -8.94 30.70 -16.32
C GLY A 102 -7.61 31.34 -15.92
N ALA A 103 -6.76 30.55 -15.27
CA ALA A 103 -5.31 30.76 -15.13
C ALA A 103 -4.83 32.16 -14.65
N MET A 104 -4.77 32.39 -13.34
CA MET A 104 -3.89 33.41 -12.79
C MET A 104 -3.19 32.96 -11.49
N ASP A 105 -1.88 33.25 -11.47
CA ASP A 105 -0.86 33.07 -10.41
C ASP A 105 -0.04 31.75 -10.33
N ASP A 106 0.50 31.31 -11.48
CA ASP A 106 1.55 30.27 -11.60
C ASP A 106 2.97 30.90 -11.69
N GLN A 107 3.17 32.12 -11.15
CA GLN A 107 4.28 33.04 -11.45
C GLN A 107 5.66 32.72 -10.82
N ALA A 108 5.92 31.49 -10.38
CA ALA A 108 7.30 31.08 -10.12
C ALA A 108 7.97 30.73 -11.45
N THR A 109 8.91 31.57 -11.92
CA THR A 109 9.71 31.28 -13.11
C THR A 109 10.32 29.88 -13.01
N MET A 110 10.50 29.19 -14.15
CA MET A 110 11.14 27.87 -14.17
C MET A 110 12.50 27.89 -13.46
N MET A 111 13.20 29.03 -13.53
CA MET A 111 14.41 29.33 -12.77
C MET A 111 14.21 29.20 -11.25
N ALA A 112 13.13 29.74 -10.69
CA ALA A 112 12.82 29.62 -9.27
C ALA A 112 12.49 28.18 -8.86
N ARG A 113 11.79 27.43 -9.73
CA ARG A 113 11.47 26.01 -9.50
C ARG A 113 12.72 25.14 -9.52
N ALA A 114 13.60 25.32 -10.50
CA ALA A 114 14.83 24.55 -10.68
C ALA A 114 15.77 24.56 -9.47
N LYS A 115 15.69 25.59 -8.61
CA LYS A 115 16.45 25.68 -7.36
C LYS A 115 16.14 24.55 -6.37
N TRP A 116 14.92 24.02 -6.42
CA TRP A 116 14.41 23.04 -5.47
C TRP A 116 14.14 21.67 -6.09
N VAL A 117 14.24 21.53 -7.42
CA VAL A 117 14.01 20.24 -8.09
C VAL A 117 15.28 19.38 -7.99
N PRO A 118 15.28 18.25 -7.26
CA PRO A 118 16.45 17.39 -7.17
C PRO A 118 16.71 16.66 -8.49
N ILE A 119 17.97 16.30 -8.76
CA ILE A 119 18.31 15.52 -9.96
C ILE A 119 18.09 14.02 -9.73
N ARG A 120 17.54 13.34 -10.74
CA ARG A 120 17.38 11.89 -10.78
C ARG A 120 18.66 11.14 -10.40
N LEU A 121 18.51 10.08 -9.63
CA LEU A 121 19.62 9.18 -9.31
C LEU A 121 20.04 8.36 -10.53
N THR A 122 21.34 8.33 -10.78
CA THR A 122 22.01 7.42 -11.71
C THR A 122 21.97 5.99 -11.19
N TYR A 123 22.29 5.03 -12.06
CA TYR A 123 22.29 3.60 -11.70
C TYR A 123 23.26 3.29 -10.55
N ASP A 124 24.45 3.88 -10.56
CA ASP A 124 25.46 3.64 -9.53
C ASP A 124 25.07 4.30 -8.19
N GLU A 125 24.48 5.50 -8.21
CA GLU A 125 23.93 6.14 -7.01
C GLU A 125 22.82 5.30 -6.37
N ARG A 126 21.99 4.60 -7.17
CA ARG A 126 20.95 3.70 -6.63
C ARG A 126 21.52 2.49 -5.90
N LYS A 127 22.73 2.02 -6.22
CA LYS A 127 23.39 0.95 -5.45
C LYS A 127 23.77 1.45 -4.07
N LEU A 128 24.35 2.65 -4.01
CA LEU A 128 24.74 3.28 -2.74
C LEU A 128 23.53 3.60 -1.88
N LEU A 129 22.41 4.04 -2.48
CA LEU A 129 21.12 4.19 -1.79
C LEU A 129 20.72 2.90 -1.05
N ARG A 130 20.75 1.74 -1.72
CA ARG A 130 20.35 0.45 -1.12
C ARG A 130 21.24 0.08 0.07
N LEU A 131 22.52 0.40 -0.01
CA LEU A 131 23.48 0.17 1.08
C LEU A 131 23.12 1.02 2.30
N VAL A 132 22.83 2.32 2.09
CA VAL A 132 22.40 3.22 3.18
C VAL A 132 21.05 2.82 3.76
N GLU A 133 20.07 2.46 2.92
CA GLU A 133 18.77 1.95 3.36
C GLU A 133 18.93 0.70 4.24
N SER A 134 19.76 -0.26 3.81
CA SER A 134 20.02 -1.49 4.56
C SER A 134 20.69 -1.20 5.90
N ALA A 135 21.66 -0.28 5.93
CA ALA A 135 22.31 0.14 7.18
C ALA A 135 21.32 0.79 8.15
N MET A 136 20.47 1.70 7.66
CA MET A 136 19.46 2.38 8.47
C MET A 136 18.37 1.42 8.99
N GLN A 137 18.05 0.38 8.23
CA GLN A 137 17.05 -0.62 8.62
C GLN A 137 17.56 -1.53 9.74
N VAL A 138 18.82 -1.94 9.70
CA VAL A 138 19.43 -2.82 10.72
C VAL A 138 19.86 -2.04 11.97
N ALA A 139 20.01 -0.72 11.89
CA ALA A 139 20.43 0.10 13.02
C ALA A 139 19.30 0.44 14.00
N ASP A 140 19.48 0.08 15.27
CA ASP A 140 18.69 0.55 16.42
C ASP A 140 19.12 1.97 16.87
N TYR A 141 19.44 2.86 15.93
CA TYR A 141 20.09 4.13 16.26
C TYR A 141 19.21 5.01 17.16
N THR A 142 17.97 5.28 16.74
CA THR A 142 17.01 6.11 17.49
C THR A 142 16.66 5.49 18.84
N ASP A 143 16.47 4.17 18.89
CA ASP A 143 16.10 3.45 20.12
C ASP A 143 17.17 3.54 21.22
N LYS A 144 18.42 3.83 20.83
CA LYS A 144 19.56 3.95 21.75
C LYS A 144 19.96 5.39 22.05
N VAL A 145 19.49 6.36 21.26
CA VAL A 145 19.85 7.78 21.39
C VAL A 145 18.70 8.60 21.96
N ASP A 146 17.47 8.32 21.55
CA ASP A 146 16.27 9.05 21.97
C ASP A 146 15.70 8.45 23.27
N VAL A 147 16.56 8.35 24.29
CA VAL A 147 16.24 7.84 25.63
C VAL A 147 16.68 8.82 26.69
N GLN A 148 16.07 8.74 27.88
CA GLN A 148 16.58 9.47 29.04
C GLN A 148 17.85 8.79 29.56
N PHE A 149 18.98 9.49 29.46
CA PHE A 149 20.25 8.98 29.97
C PHE A 149 20.36 9.17 31.50
N PRO A 150 20.97 8.21 32.22
CA PRO A 150 21.28 8.39 33.64
C PRO A 150 22.20 9.60 33.87
N PRO A 151 22.14 10.26 35.05
CA PRO A 151 22.90 11.49 35.34
C PRO A 151 24.41 11.40 35.11
N ASN A 152 24.99 10.20 35.19
CA ASN A 152 26.43 9.94 35.08
C ASN A 152 26.89 9.63 33.64
N VAL A 153 25.99 9.63 32.66
CA VAL A 153 26.29 9.29 31.26
C VAL A 153 26.18 10.54 30.39
N SER A 154 27.25 10.89 29.68
CA SER A 154 27.23 12.01 28.71
C SER A 154 26.41 11.63 27.46
N PRO A 155 25.30 12.32 27.17
CA PRO A 155 24.49 12.03 25.97
C PRO A 155 25.27 12.26 24.68
N ALA A 156 26.03 13.35 24.59
CA ALA A 156 26.87 13.67 23.42
C ALA A 156 27.91 12.57 23.12
N ARG A 157 28.51 11.97 24.17
CA ARG A 157 29.42 10.85 24.00
C ARG A 157 28.72 9.59 23.49
N GLN A 158 27.50 9.32 23.94
CA GLN A 158 26.70 8.20 23.45
C GLN A 158 26.31 8.40 21.99
N MET A 159 25.83 9.60 21.61
CA MET A 159 25.53 9.98 20.23
C MET A 159 26.73 9.75 19.31
N ALA A 160 27.92 10.25 19.67
CA ALA A 160 29.14 10.04 18.88
C ALA A 160 29.55 8.57 18.74
N ILE A 161 29.36 7.75 19.79
CA ILE A 161 29.61 6.30 19.72
C ILE A 161 28.64 5.62 18.75
N ARG A 162 27.34 5.94 18.83
CA ARG A 162 26.32 5.37 17.93
C ARG A 162 26.50 5.85 16.49
N ALA A 163 26.90 7.10 16.30
CA ALA A 163 27.19 7.63 14.97
C ALA A 163 28.37 6.90 14.31
N ARG A 164 29.45 6.63 15.06
CA ARG A 164 30.57 5.81 14.55
C ARG A 164 30.18 4.37 14.26
N GLN A 165 29.28 3.78 15.07
CA GLN A 165 28.73 2.45 14.77
C GLN A 165 27.95 2.45 13.45
N MET A 166 27.20 3.49 13.13
CA MET A 166 26.51 3.62 11.84
C MET A 166 27.52 3.66 10.68
N CYS A 167 28.57 4.46 10.77
CA CYS A 167 29.65 4.48 9.77
C CYS A 167 30.35 3.11 9.64
N ALA A 168 30.54 2.40 10.76
CA ALA A 168 31.10 1.05 10.76
C ALA A 168 30.20 0.03 10.05
N ILE A 169 28.88 0.10 10.24
CA ILE A 169 27.91 -0.75 9.55
C ILE A 169 27.97 -0.49 8.04
N LEU A 170 27.97 0.78 7.63
CA LEU A 170 28.10 1.16 6.21
C LEU A 170 29.40 0.62 5.60
N ASN A 171 30.54 0.78 6.29
CA ASN A 171 31.82 0.24 5.82
C ASN A 171 31.82 -1.29 5.74
N GLY A 172 31.21 -1.96 6.73
CA GLY A 172 31.05 -3.41 6.74
C GLY A 172 30.24 -3.92 5.55
N LEU A 173 29.17 -3.21 5.19
CA LEU A 173 28.36 -3.53 4.01
C LEU A 173 29.12 -3.27 2.70
N VAL A 174 29.99 -2.25 2.65
CA VAL A 174 30.87 -2.02 1.49
C VAL A 174 31.86 -3.17 1.30
N VAL A 175 32.35 -3.81 2.38
CA VAL A 175 33.22 -5.01 2.29
C VAL A 175 32.53 -6.18 1.60
N ALA A 176 31.22 -6.34 1.85
CA ALA A 176 30.43 -7.39 1.21
C ALA A 176 30.24 -7.16 -0.30
N GLU A 177 30.34 -5.90 -0.77
CA GLU A 177 30.22 -5.53 -2.19
C GLU A 177 31.58 -5.49 -2.91
N ASP A 178 32.60 -4.86 -2.32
CA ASP A 178 33.97 -4.75 -2.84
C ASP A 178 34.98 -5.08 -1.72
N TYR A 179 35.35 -6.36 -1.64
CA TYR A 179 36.22 -6.90 -0.59
C TYR A 179 37.56 -6.16 -0.48
N SER A 180 38.17 -5.78 -1.61
CA SER A 180 39.50 -5.15 -1.63
C SER A 180 39.47 -3.77 -0.98
N LYS A 181 38.43 -2.98 -1.30
CA LYS A 181 38.26 -1.62 -0.75
C LYS A 181 37.72 -1.65 0.68
N GLY A 182 36.75 -2.52 0.95
CA GLY A 182 36.20 -2.71 2.29
C GLY A 182 37.23 -3.22 3.30
N ALA A 183 38.12 -4.13 2.89
CA ALA A 183 39.20 -4.60 3.76
C ALA A 183 40.18 -3.47 4.15
N ALA A 184 40.44 -2.51 3.26
CA ALA A 184 41.24 -1.32 3.57
C ALA A 184 40.52 -0.39 4.57
N LEU A 185 39.22 -0.15 4.37
CA LEU A 185 38.33 0.64 5.24
C LEU A 185 38.24 0.07 6.67
N VAL A 186 38.09 -1.25 6.80
CA VAL A 186 37.97 -1.92 8.10
C VAL A 186 39.31 -1.97 8.85
N LYS A 187 40.43 -2.03 8.12
CA LYS A 187 41.78 -2.14 8.70
C LYS A 187 42.30 -0.82 9.26
N SER A 188 41.99 0.32 8.63
CA SER A 188 42.46 1.63 9.11
C SER A 188 41.69 2.14 10.32
N ARG A 189 40.38 1.80 10.44
CA ARG A 189 39.43 2.40 11.41
C ARG A 189 39.41 3.93 11.41
N ASP A 190 39.98 4.54 10.38
CA ASP A 190 40.07 5.99 10.21
C ASP A 190 38.82 6.44 9.44
N TYR A 191 37.75 6.74 10.17
CA TYR A 191 36.50 7.17 9.57
C TYR A 191 36.59 8.58 8.97
N ALA A 192 37.51 9.41 9.47
CA ALA A 192 37.74 10.78 9.00
C ALA A 192 38.30 10.81 7.57
N ALA A 193 39.21 9.87 7.23
CA ALA A 193 39.75 9.72 5.88
C ALA A 193 38.67 9.43 4.79
N TYR A 194 37.45 9.03 5.18
CA TYR A 194 36.36 8.68 4.26
C TYR A 194 35.15 9.63 4.34
N GLY A 195 35.32 10.83 4.90
CA GLY A 195 34.25 11.83 5.01
C GLY A 195 33.48 12.06 3.70
N ASP A 196 34.19 12.18 2.57
CA ASP A 196 33.59 12.39 1.24
C ASP A 196 32.65 11.28 0.79
N PHE A 197 32.95 10.04 1.15
CA PHE A 197 32.10 8.90 0.83
C PHE A 197 30.76 9.00 1.58
N TYR A 198 30.80 9.25 2.90
CA TYR A 198 29.59 9.38 3.70
C TYR A 198 28.74 10.58 3.27
N ARG A 199 29.38 11.73 3.00
CA ARG A 199 28.72 12.94 2.47
C ARG A 199 27.86 12.62 1.26
N LYS A 200 28.45 11.96 0.25
CA LYS A 200 27.76 11.56 -0.98
C LYS A 200 26.68 10.53 -0.72
N ALA A 201 26.96 9.51 0.09
CA ALA A 201 26.00 8.44 0.39
C ALA A 201 24.71 8.97 1.06
N PHE A 202 24.86 9.85 2.05
CA PHE A 202 23.74 10.45 2.74
C PHE A 202 23.04 11.54 1.92
N GLU A 203 23.75 12.29 1.07
CA GLU A 203 23.13 13.17 0.07
C GLU A 203 22.22 12.41 -0.88
N ILE A 204 22.70 11.30 -1.46
CA ILE A 204 21.94 10.48 -2.41
C ILE A 204 20.65 9.96 -1.77
N SER A 205 20.73 9.51 -0.52
CA SER A 205 19.58 9.02 0.24
C SER A 205 18.55 10.13 0.51
N ARG A 206 19.04 11.34 0.85
CA ARG A 206 18.18 12.51 1.02
C ARG A 206 17.53 12.96 -0.28
N ARG A 207 18.31 13.07 -1.35
CA ARG A 207 17.83 13.39 -2.70
C ARG A 207 16.77 12.41 -3.20
N TYR A 208 16.95 11.11 -2.93
CA TYR A 208 15.95 10.11 -3.29
C TYR A 208 14.62 10.30 -2.55
N LYS A 209 14.66 10.56 -1.24
CA LYS A 209 13.46 10.86 -0.45
C LYS A 209 12.72 12.08 -1.00
N LEU A 210 13.45 13.15 -1.32
CA LEU A 210 12.86 14.38 -1.87
C LEU A 210 12.22 14.15 -3.25
N LEU A 211 12.79 13.27 -4.07
CA LEU A 211 12.19 12.85 -5.35
C LEU A 211 10.97 11.93 -5.19
N ASN A 212 10.88 11.20 -4.08
CA ASN A 212 9.84 10.20 -3.82
C ASN A 212 9.34 10.35 -2.37
N PRO A 213 8.56 11.40 -2.05
CA PRO A 213 8.17 11.72 -0.68
C PRO A 213 7.44 10.58 0.06
N GLU A 214 6.82 9.65 -0.67
CA GLU A 214 6.12 8.48 -0.13
C GLU A 214 7.04 7.29 0.23
N ARG A 215 8.30 7.28 -0.22
CA ARG A 215 9.28 6.22 0.04
C ARG A 215 10.11 6.50 1.30
N MET A 216 10.83 5.49 1.81
CA MET A 216 11.73 5.60 2.97
C MET A 216 11.11 6.22 4.24
N ARG A 217 9.81 6.01 4.52
CA ARG A 217 9.12 6.72 5.63
C ARG A 217 9.82 6.50 7.00
N SER A 218 10.17 5.27 7.33
CA SER A 218 10.85 4.92 8.59
C SER A 218 12.37 5.17 8.55
N THR A 219 13.03 4.76 7.48
CA THR A 219 14.50 4.82 7.36
C THR A 219 15.02 6.25 7.20
N TYR A 220 14.28 7.14 6.51
CA TYR A 220 14.69 8.52 6.35
C TYR A 220 14.60 9.33 7.66
N GLY A 221 13.61 9.07 8.51
CA GLY A 221 13.52 9.69 9.84
C GLY A 221 14.76 9.37 10.68
N LYS A 222 15.15 8.09 10.73
CA LYS A 222 16.40 7.65 11.39
C LYS A 222 17.64 8.33 10.79
N LEU A 223 17.72 8.43 9.46
CA LEU A 223 18.82 9.10 8.77
C LEU A 223 18.94 10.57 9.17
N ILE A 224 17.84 11.32 9.15
CA ILE A 224 17.86 12.74 9.53
C ILE A 224 18.21 12.91 11.00
N TYR A 225 17.69 12.09 11.90
CA TYR A 225 18.04 12.17 13.33
C TYR A 225 19.51 11.85 13.58
N PHE A 226 20.05 10.85 12.88
CA PHE A 226 21.49 10.60 12.85
C PHE A 226 22.26 11.85 12.39
N LEU A 227 21.89 12.46 11.26
CA LEU A 227 22.58 13.66 10.75
C LEU A 227 22.49 14.85 11.71
N MET A 228 21.31 15.07 12.32
CA MET A 228 21.10 16.09 13.35
C MET A 228 22.07 15.92 14.53
N ASP A 229 22.33 14.69 14.97
CA ASP A 229 23.29 14.43 16.05
C ASP A 229 24.73 14.71 15.62
N THR A 230 25.10 14.36 14.38
CA THR A 230 26.47 14.56 13.89
C THR A 230 26.87 16.02 13.72
N VAL A 231 25.91 16.95 13.66
CA VAL A 231 26.18 18.40 13.55
C VAL A 231 26.08 19.15 14.87
N ARG A 232 25.71 18.49 15.97
CA ARG A 232 25.58 19.18 17.26
C ARG A 232 26.95 19.70 17.74
N PRO A 233 27.05 20.93 18.23
CA PRO A 233 28.33 21.50 18.71
C PRO A 233 29.04 20.65 19.77
N ASP A 234 28.28 19.96 20.62
CA ASP A 234 28.78 19.08 21.69
C ASP A 234 29.23 17.70 21.19
N THR A 235 28.85 17.31 19.97
CA THR A 235 29.06 15.97 19.41
C THR A 235 30.09 15.97 18.28
N VAL A 236 30.20 17.06 17.50
CA VAL A 236 31.09 17.18 16.32
C VAL A 236 32.54 16.82 16.63
N GLY A 237 33.10 17.32 17.74
CA GLY A 237 34.48 17.00 18.15
C GLY A 237 34.67 15.54 18.60
N LEU A 238 33.63 14.95 19.22
CA LEU A 238 33.61 13.54 19.62
C LEU A 238 33.42 12.60 18.43
N PHE A 239 32.90 13.13 17.33
CA PHE A 239 32.73 12.47 16.04
C PHE A 239 33.86 12.84 15.06
N GLU A 240 35.04 13.20 15.58
CA GLU A 240 36.31 13.33 14.83
C GLU A 240 36.22 14.31 13.63
N HIS A 241 35.28 15.25 13.65
CA HIS A 241 35.06 16.22 12.56
C HIS A 241 34.89 15.61 11.16
N ILE A 242 34.38 14.37 11.06
CA ILE A 242 34.25 13.63 9.78
C ILE A 242 33.43 14.42 8.74
N GLY A 243 32.40 15.15 9.19
CA GLY A 243 31.53 16.00 8.37
C GLY A 243 30.76 15.21 7.31
N VAL A 244 29.53 14.80 7.60
CA VAL A 244 28.78 13.81 6.78
C VAL A 244 27.63 14.40 5.96
N ILE A 245 27.58 15.72 5.80
CA ILE A 245 26.50 16.42 5.10
C ILE A 245 27.04 17.14 3.87
N GLU A 246 26.33 16.98 2.76
CA GLU A 246 26.52 17.71 1.50
C GLU A 246 25.17 18.27 1.01
N PRO A 247 25.09 19.47 0.43
CA PRO A 247 23.82 19.99 -0.08
C PRO A 247 23.19 19.07 -1.14
N VAL A 248 21.86 18.93 -1.12
CA VAL A 248 21.14 18.13 -2.12
C VAL A 248 21.36 18.70 -3.52
N LYS A 249 21.72 17.83 -4.46
CA LYS A 249 21.97 18.22 -5.85
C LYS A 249 20.66 18.49 -6.58
N THR A 250 20.45 19.75 -6.96
CA THR A 250 19.29 20.23 -7.72
C THR A 250 19.61 20.55 -9.18
N VAL A 251 18.56 20.70 -9.99
CA VAL A 251 18.65 21.11 -11.39
C VAL A 251 19.42 22.42 -11.51
N TYR A 252 19.09 23.42 -10.69
CA TYR A 252 19.82 24.70 -10.68
C TYR A 252 21.28 24.52 -10.28
N SER A 253 21.57 23.77 -9.20
CA SER A 253 22.95 23.55 -8.74
C SER A 253 23.84 22.88 -9.79
N THR A 254 23.23 22.14 -10.72
CA THR A 254 23.93 21.46 -11.81
C THR A 254 24.11 22.39 -13.01
N LEU A 255 23.05 23.12 -13.39
CA LEU A 255 23.11 24.06 -14.52
C LEU A 255 23.97 25.29 -14.23
N GLN A 256 24.06 25.74 -12.97
CA GLN A 256 24.83 26.94 -12.59
C GLN A 256 26.33 26.84 -12.92
N SER A 257 26.85 25.62 -13.09
CA SER A 257 28.22 25.38 -13.54
C SER A 257 28.48 25.89 -14.97
N SER A 258 27.41 26.19 -15.74
CA SER A 258 27.50 26.75 -17.08
C SER A 258 26.46 27.87 -17.28
N PRO A 259 26.90 29.14 -17.44
CA PRO A 259 26.00 30.25 -17.75
C PRO A 259 25.17 30.03 -19.04
N ARG A 260 25.70 29.23 -19.98
CA ARG A 260 24.97 28.82 -21.18
C ARG A 260 23.84 27.85 -20.85
N ALA A 261 24.08 26.85 -20.00
CA ALA A 261 23.08 25.85 -19.65
C ALA A 261 21.95 26.43 -18.80
N LEU A 262 22.24 27.41 -17.94
CA LEU A 262 21.20 28.15 -17.18
C LEU A 262 20.15 28.79 -18.09
N LYS A 263 20.53 29.30 -19.27
CA LYS A 263 19.59 29.89 -20.24
C LYS A 263 18.56 28.90 -20.78
N MET A 264 18.76 27.59 -20.58
CA MET A 264 17.76 26.57 -20.91
C MET A 264 16.45 26.78 -20.14
N LEU A 265 16.53 27.27 -18.89
CA LEU A 265 15.37 27.46 -18.03
C LEU A 265 14.40 28.53 -18.55
N ASP A 266 14.89 29.44 -19.41
CA ASP A 266 14.08 30.47 -20.07
C ASP A 266 13.71 30.12 -21.51
N ASP A 267 14.08 28.91 -21.99
CA ASP A 267 13.81 28.50 -23.37
C ASP A 267 12.34 28.06 -23.53
N PRO A 268 11.56 28.63 -24.47
CA PRO A 268 10.16 28.25 -24.68
C PRO A 268 9.96 26.77 -25.03
N LEU A 269 10.97 26.11 -25.60
CA LEU A 269 10.90 24.67 -25.87
C LEU A 269 10.89 23.83 -24.59
N LEU A 270 11.34 24.38 -23.45
CA LEU A 270 11.37 23.66 -22.19
C LEU A 270 9.97 23.33 -21.69
N GLU A 271 9.01 24.24 -21.88
CA GLU A 271 7.60 23.97 -21.58
C GLU A 271 7.09 22.76 -22.36
N VAL A 272 7.39 22.68 -23.66
CA VAL A 272 7.04 21.52 -24.50
C VAL A 272 7.77 20.26 -24.05
N ALA A 273 9.02 20.39 -23.62
CA ALA A 273 9.87 19.29 -23.17
C ALA A 273 9.45 18.70 -21.81
N THR A 274 8.84 19.51 -20.93
CA THR A 274 8.33 19.08 -19.62
C THR A 274 6.83 18.82 -19.60
N ARG A 275 6.09 19.22 -20.65
CA ARG A 275 4.63 19.03 -20.77
C ARG A 275 4.19 17.57 -20.70
N GLU A 276 3.11 17.32 -19.97
CA GLU A 276 2.46 16.01 -19.84
C GLU A 276 1.34 15.79 -20.88
N ILE A 277 0.92 14.54 -21.06
CA ILE A 277 -0.15 14.15 -22.00
C ILE A 277 -1.44 13.92 -21.19
N TYR A 278 -2.55 14.53 -21.61
CA TYR A 278 -3.84 14.52 -20.92
C TYR A 278 -4.84 13.53 -21.55
N SER A 279 -5.71 12.93 -20.73
CA SER A 279 -6.81 12.06 -21.15
C SER A 279 -8.21 12.49 -20.66
N GLU A 280 -8.32 13.47 -19.75
CA GLU A 280 -9.61 13.88 -19.17
C GLU A 280 -10.47 14.69 -20.15
N GLY A 281 -11.76 14.32 -20.25
CA GLY A 281 -12.78 15.03 -21.05
C GLY A 281 -12.67 14.85 -22.57
N ARG A 282 -11.76 13.99 -23.07
CA ARG A 282 -11.49 13.85 -24.51
C ARG A 282 -11.80 12.45 -25.00
N SER A 283 -12.30 12.33 -26.23
CA SER A 283 -12.61 11.02 -26.80
C SER A 283 -11.34 10.20 -27.02
N ARG A 284 -11.46 8.87 -26.88
CA ARG A 284 -10.36 7.91 -27.09
C ARG A 284 -9.63 8.12 -28.43
N GLY A 285 -10.33 8.55 -29.47
CA GLY A 285 -9.78 8.81 -30.81
C GLY A 285 -9.06 10.16 -30.98
N GLU A 286 -9.31 11.15 -30.13
CA GLU A 286 -8.60 12.44 -30.12
C GLU A 286 -7.28 12.34 -29.35
N VAL A 287 -7.32 11.67 -28.20
CA VAL A 287 -6.13 11.36 -27.39
C VAL A 287 -5.16 10.48 -28.19
N GLN A 288 -5.67 9.46 -28.90
CA GLN A 288 -4.84 8.60 -29.74
C GLN A 288 -4.21 9.34 -30.94
N ARG A 289 -4.90 10.31 -31.56
CA ARG A 289 -4.37 11.13 -32.67
C ARG A 289 -3.24 12.07 -32.22
N ASP A 290 -3.39 12.71 -31.07
CA ASP A 290 -2.37 13.60 -30.50
C ASP A 290 -1.12 12.83 -30.03
N ILE A 291 -1.32 11.63 -29.46
CA ILE A 291 -0.23 10.74 -29.00
C ILE A 291 0.57 10.17 -30.18
N LYS A 292 -0.09 9.68 -31.24
CA LYS A 292 0.58 8.94 -32.33
C LYS A 292 1.28 9.80 -33.39
N ALA A 293 0.87 11.05 -33.64
CA ALA A 293 1.29 11.75 -34.86
C ALA A 293 1.94 13.14 -34.67
N VAL A 294 1.73 13.86 -33.56
CA VAL A 294 2.14 15.29 -33.49
C VAL A 294 2.82 15.71 -32.19
N MET A 295 2.43 15.23 -31.00
CA MET A 295 2.99 15.76 -29.74
C MET A 295 4.18 14.97 -29.18
N TRP A 296 4.20 13.64 -29.27
CA TRP A 296 5.33 12.87 -28.73
C TRP A 296 6.64 13.12 -29.49
N GLY A 297 6.55 13.20 -30.82
CA GLY A 297 7.67 13.63 -31.66
C GLY A 297 8.11 15.08 -31.39
N LYS A 298 7.19 15.99 -31.00
CA LYS A 298 7.55 17.37 -30.62
C LYS A 298 8.25 17.44 -29.26
N LYS A 299 7.82 16.66 -28.25
CA LYS A 299 8.45 16.61 -26.92
C LYS A 299 9.86 16.01 -26.98
N GLU A 300 10.01 14.84 -27.59
CA GLU A 300 11.30 14.18 -27.78
C GLU A 300 12.26 15.06 -28.62
N ASN A 301 11.74 15.71 -29.66
CA ASN A 301 12.52 16.66 -30.47
C ASN A 301 12.86 17.94 -29.69
N ALA A 302 11.97 18.45 -28.83
CA ALA A 302 12.25 19.58 -27.95
C ALA A 302 13.37 19.23 -26.96
N ILE A 303 13.32 18.06 -26.31
CA ILE A 303 14.38 17.56 -25.43
C ILE A 303 15.71 17.47 -26.19
N ARG A 304 15.72 16.82 -27.37
CA ARG A 304 16.94 16.69 -28.20
C ARG A 304 17.49 18.03 -28.68
N LYS A 305 16.61 18.98 -29.04
CA LYS A 305 17.02 20.33 -29.45
C LYS A 305 17.61 21.10 -28.29
N LEU A 306 16.98 21.07 -27.12
CA LEU A 306 17.47 21.72 -25.91
C LEU A 306 18.80 21.12 -25.46
N SER A 307 18.90 19.79 -25.40
CA SER A 307 20.11 19.10 -24.96
C SER A 307 21.30 19.39 -25.87
N ARG A 308 21.12 19.37 -27.19
CA ARG A 308 22.17 19.78 -28.16
C ARG A 308 22.50 21.26 -28.11
N LYS A 309 21.50 22.13 -27.89
CA LYS A 309 21.68 23.59 -27.87
C LYS A 309 22.47 24.04 -26.62
N TYR A 310 22.29 23.36 -25.49
CA TYR A 310 22.80 23.80 -24.20
C TYR A 310 23.95 22.96 -23.63
N CYS A 311 24.34 21.84 -24.27
CA CYS A 311 25.55 21.09 -23.89
C CYS A 311 26.86 21.78 -24.32
N ALA A 312 27.98 21.33 -23.75
CA ALA A 312 29.33 21.76 -24.17
C ALA A 312 29.70 21.21 -25.56
N LYS A 313 30.33 22.02 -26.42
CA LYS A 313 30.77 21.59 -27.77
C LYS A 313 31.83 20.48 -27.65
N GLY A 314 31.66 19.37 -28.36
CA GLY A 314 32.67 18.29 -28.49
C GLY A 314 32.58 17.16 -27.45
N THR A 315 31.54 17.08 -26.63
CA THR A 315 31.41 16.06 -25.57
C THR A 315 30.41 14.94 -25.96
N GLN A 316 30.87 13.94 -26.72
CA GLN A 316 30.23 12.63 -26.73
C GLN A 316 31.04 11.70 -25.83
N ARG A 317 30.45 11.21 -24.74
CA ARG A 317 31.08 10.21 -23.87
C ARG A 317 31.26 8.92 -24.68
N LYS A 318 32.51 8.42 -24.81
CA LYS A 318 32.73 7.06 -25.33
C LYS A 318 31.93 6.08 -24.46
N LYS A 319 31.12 5.22 -25.07
CA LYS A 319 30.44 4.11 -24.38
C LYS A 319 31.49 3.25 -23.66
N ASN A 320 31.67 3.46 -22.36
CA ASN A 320 32.48 2.55 -21.56
C ASN A 320 31.73 1.22 -21.46
N LYS A 321 32.35 0.16 -22.00
CA LYS A 321 31.97 -1.22 -21.73
C LYS A 321 32.01 -1.43 -20.21
N GLY A 322 30.99 -2.09 -19.67
CA GLY A 322 30.83 -2.33 -18.25
C GLY A 322 32.11 -2.86 -17.60
N HIS A 323 32.71 -2.03 -16.75
CA HIS A 323 33.71 -2.47 -15.79
C HIS A 323 33.16 -2.14 -14.40
N PHE A 324 32.84 -3.20 -13.67
CA PHE A 324 32.02 -3.20 -12.45
C PHE A 324 32.72 -2.53 -11.24
N GLY A 325 34.04 -2.27 -11.30
CA GLY A 325 34.84 -1.80 -10.15
C GLY A 325 35.24 -0.31 -10.13
N GLY A 326 34.89 0.49 -11.14
CA GLY A 326 35.44 1.84 -11.34
C GLY A 326 34.83 2.96 -10.49
N TYR A 327 33.52 2.89 -10.17
CA TYR A 327 32.80 4.02 -9.56
C TYR A 327 33.28 4.34 -8.13
N PHE A 328 33.51 3.31 -7.32
CA PHE A 328 34.10 3.48 -5.99
C PHE A 328 35.56 3.95 -6.05
N SER A 329 36.31 3.62 -7.12
CA SER A 329 37.70 4.12 -7.28
C SER A 329 37.76 5.64 -7.40
N TYR A 330 36.75 6.26 -8.01
CA TYR A 330 36.64 7.72 -8.12
C TYR A 330 36.14 8.38 -6.81
N MET A 331 35.39 7.65 -5.96
CA MET A 331 34.93 8.18 -4.67
C MET A 331 35.93 7.99 -3.53
N PHE A 332 36.89 7.08 -3.65
CA PHE A 332 37.93 6.80 -2.64
C PHE A 332 39.30 7.43 -2.95
N SER A 333 39.45 8.20 -4.03
CA SER A 333 40.73 8.81 -4.47
C SER A 333 41.10 10.10 -3.70
N GLY A 334 40.93 10.10 -2.38
CA GLY A 334 41.25 11.23 -1.49
C GLY A 334 42.58 11.08 -0.75
N ARG A 335 43.53 10.30 -1.27
CA ARG A 335 44.89 10.22 -0.70
C ARG A 335 45.76 11.27 -1.36
N THR A 336 46.27 12.21 -0.58
CA THR A 336 47.44 13.02 -0.94
C THR A 336 48.62 12.06 -1.04
N ASP A 337 49.04 11.75 -2.26
CA ASP A 337 50.23 10.94 -2.53
C ASP A 337 51.49 11.79 -2.29
N GLU A 338 52.06 11.70 -1.09
CA GLU A 338 53.50 11.84 -0.91
C GLU A 338 54.10 10.42 -0.83
N ASP A 339 55.22 10.22 -1.52
CA ASP A 339 56.01 8.98 -1.68
C ASP A 339 55.63 8.04 -2.84
N SER A 340 56.03 8.41 -4.06
CA SER A 340 56.90 7.54 -4.87
C SER A 340 57.56 8.31 -6.03
N SER A 341 58.88 8.29 -6.05
CA SER A 341 59.76 8.77 -7.10
C SER A 341 59.78 7.82 -8.30
N ASP A 342 59.52 8.32 -9.50
CA ASP A 342 60.38 8.18 -10.68
C ASP A 342 59.72 8.82 -11.91
N GLY A 343 60.50 9.62 -12.64
CA GLY A 343 60.02 10.67 -13.53
C GLY A 343 59.60 10.26 -14.93
N ASP A 344 58.94 11.20 -15.62
CA ASP A 344 59.44 11.74 -16.88
C ASP A 344 58.77 13.12 -17.14
N ASP A 345 59.59 14.08 -17.55
CA ASP A 345 59.22 15.47 -17.81
C ASP A 345 58.40 15.59 -19.11
N ASN A 346 57.29 16.35 -19.08
CA ASN A 346 57.08 17.50 -19.96
C ASN A 346 55.69 18.15 -19.81
N ALA A 347 55.72 19.50 -19.79
CA ALA A 347 54.61 20.46 -19.94
C ALA A 347 53.83 20.84 -18.68
N LEU A 348 54.44 21.72 -17.88
CA LEU A 348 53.75 22.81 -17.19
C LEU A 348 53.40 23.89 -18.23
N ASP A 349 52.12 24.18 -18.41
CA ASP A 349 51.65 25.57 -18.52
C ASP A 349 50.11 25.68 -18.42
N SER A 350 49.67 26.72 -17.71
CA SER A 350 48.32 27.26 -17.53
C SER A 350 47.32 26.50 -16.64
N GLU A 351 47.34 26.88 -15.36
CA GLU A 351 46.15 26.92 -14.51
C GLU A 351 45.09 27.86 -15.12
N GLU A 352 44.14 27.30 -15.89
CA GLU A 352 42.81 27.89 -16.05
C GLU A 352 41.78 26.95 -15.45
N VAL A 353 40.93 27.49 -14.58
CA VAL A 353 39.82 26.80 -13.92
C VAL A 353 38.83 26.30 -14.98
N GLU A 354 39.01 25.07 -15.47
CA GLU A 354 38.13 24.45 -16.45
C GLU A 354 36.80 24.06 -15.79
N GLY A 355 35.80 24.91 -15.93
CA GLY A 355 34.43 24.64 -15.48
C GLY A 355 33.92 23.30 -16.04
N ALA A 356 33.33 22.47 -15.17
CA ALA A 356 32.82 21.15 -15.51
C ALA A 356 31.92 21.22 -16.76
N ARG A 357 32.40 20.65 -17.87
CA ARG A 357 31.69 20.68 -19.16
C ARG A 357 30.45 19.78 -19.07
N LEU A 358 29.26 20.39 -18.94
CA LEU A 358 27.98 19.67 -18.94
C LEU A 358 27.75 18.93 -20.26
N THR A 359 27.51 17.63 -20.17
CA THR A 359 27.25 16.75 -21.31
C THR A 359 25.80 16.84 -21.77
N GLN A 360 25.49 16.29 -22.94
CA GLN A 360 24.12 16.18 -23.42
C GLN A 360 23.24 15.38 -22.43
N GLU A 361 23.78 14.33 -21.82
CA GLU A 361 23.08 13.50 -20.84
C GLU A 361 22.75 14.30 -19.56
N ASP A 362 23.65 15.16 -19.09
CA ASP A 362 23.42 15.99 -17.90
C ASP A 362 22.26 16.97 -18.12
N ILE A 363 22.20 17.58 -19.31
CA ILE A 363 21.10 18.47 -19.70
C ILE A 363 19.78 17.68 -19.80
N GLU A 364 19.80 16.48 -20.37
CA GLU A 364 18.62 15.60 -20.44
C GLU A 364 18.13 15.20 -19.05
N GLN A 365 19.03 14.83 -18.13
CA GLN A 365 18.68 14.54 -16.73
C GLN A 365 18.02 15.74 -16.04
N CYS A 366 18.50 16.96 -16.30
CA CYS A 366 17.88 18.18 -15.78
C CYS A 366 16.45 18.37 -16.32
N ILE A 367 16.24 18.20 -17.63
CA ILE A 367 14.91 18.32 -18.25
C ILE A 367 13.96 17.25 -17.71
N TYR A 368 14.45 16.02 -17.56
CA TYR A 368 13.67 14.92 -17.03
C TYR A 368 13.27 15.14 -15.56
N ALA A 369 14.18 15.65 -14.73
CA ALA A 369 13.87 15.99 -13.34
C ALA A 369 12.81 17.10 -13.24
N LEU A 370 12.87 18.12 -14.11
CA LEU A 370 11.81 19.14 -14.20
C LEU A 370 10.47 18.53 -14.65
N GLY A 371 10.48 17.58 -15.57
CA GLY A 371 9.29 16.82 -15.98
C GLY A 371 8.68 15.98 -14.85
N ASP A 372 9.51 15.33 -14.03
CA ASP A 372 9.05 14.59 -12.85
C ASP A 372 8.41 15.52 -11.83
N HIS A 373 9.02 16.68 -11.57
CA HIS A 373 8.44 17.69 -10.69
C HIS A 373 7.08 18.18 -11.19
N SER A 374 6.94 18.45 -12.50
CA SER A 374 5.65 18.80 -13.09
C SER A 374 4.61 17.68 -12.90
N THR A 375 5.02 16.42 -13.03
CA THR A 375 4.14 15.25 -12.82
C THR A 375 3.75 15.11 -11.35
N TYR A 376 4.70 15.27 -10.42
CA TYR A 376 4.48 15.26 -8.99
C TYR A 376 3.46 16.33 -8.58
N LEU A 377 3.67 17.58 -9.02
CA LEU A 377 2.77 18.68 -8.72
C LEU A 377 1.37 18.37 -9.23
N ARG A 378 1.23 17.91 -10.47
CA ARG A 378 -0.09 17.58 -10.99
C ARG A 378 -0.77 16.47 -10.19
N PHE A 379 -0.11 15.33 -9.97
CA PHE A 379 -0.72 14.19 -9.29
C PHE A 379 -1.18 14.53 -7.87
N ASN A 380 -0.36 15.28 -7.13
CA ASN A 380 -0.64 15.58 -5.72
C ASN A 380 -1.53 16.82 -5.55
N ARG A 381 -1.52 17.77 -6.50
CA ARG A 381 -2.33 18.98 -6.45
C ARG A 381 -3.72 18.78 -7.07
N LEU A 382 -3.85 17.91 -8.06
CA LEU A 382 -5.11 17.67 -8.78
C LEU A 382 -6.28 17.35 -7.83
N PRO A 383 -6.13 16.51 -6.78
CA PRO A 383 -7.23 16.30 -5.85
C PRO A 383 -7.71 17.59 -5.18
N CYS A 384 -6.81 18.48 -4.76
CA CYS A 384 -7.17 19.79 -4.22
C CYS A 384 -7.89 20.65 -5.27
N ASP A 385 -7.35 20.71 -6.50
CA ASP A 385 -7.94 21.47 -7.61
C ASP A 385 -9.38 20.99 -7.90
N ARG A 386 -9.60 19.67 -7.93
CA ARG A 386 -10.92 19.06 -8.14
C ARG A 386 -11.88 19.35 -6.99
N MET A 387 -11.43 19.25 -5.74
CA MET A 387 -12.27 19.56 -4.58
C MET A 387 -12.65 21.05 -4.52
N ILE A 388 -11.74 21.96 -4.88
CA ILE A 388 -12.06 23.40 -5.02
C ILE A 388 -13.12 23.60 -6.12
N GLN A 389 -12.96 22.96 -7.28
CA GLN A 389 -13.94 23.03 -8.37
C GLN A 389 -15.31 22.50 -7.92
N TYR A 390 -15.36 21.35 -7.26
CA TYR A 390 -16.62 20.81 -6.73
C TYR A 390 -17.26 21.74 -5.72
N MET A 391 -16.45 22.34 -4.83
CA MET A 391 -16.95 23.29 -3.85
C MET A 391 -17.61 24.51 -4.52
N GLN A 392 -16.93 25.13 -5.49
CA GLN A 392 -17.43 26.30 -6.22
C GLN A 392 -18.60 25.97 -7.16
N HIS A 393 -18.68 24.73 -7.63
CA HIS A 393 -19.74 24.28 -8.52
C HIS A 393 -21.04 23.94 -7.76
N TYR A 394 -20.92 23.25 -6.62
CA TYR A 394 -22.07 22.71 -5.88
C TYR A 394 -22.56 23.58 -4.72
N PHE A 395 -21.77 24.55 -4.25
CA PHE A 395 -22.11 25.38 -3.09
C PHE A 395 -21.90 26.87 -3.36
N SER A 396 -22.66 27.71 -2.64
CA SER A 396 -22.56 29.17 -2.68
C SER A 396 -22.51 29.72 -1.26
N PRO A 397 -21.66 30.73 -0.95
CA PRO A 397 -21.62 31.32 0.38
C PRO A 397 -22.94 31.99 0.78
N ASP A 398 -23.70 32.52 -0.18
CA ASP A 398 -24.91 33.33 0.05
C ASP A 398 -26.20 32.53 -0.04
N ARG A 399 -26.14 31.27 -0.50
CA ARG A 399 -27.32 30.45 -0.77
C ARG A 399 -27.15 29.04 -0.25
N ILE A 400 -28.09 28.62 0.60
CA ILE A 400 -28.22 27.24 1.04
C ILE A 400 -29.22 26.56 0.11
N ASP A 401 -28.71 25.72 -0.78
CA ASP A 401 -29.56 24.82 -1.57
C ASP A 401 -30.15 23.76 -0.64
N MET A 402 -31.38 23.32 -0.90
CA MET A 402 -31.94 22.13 -0.24
C MET A 402 -31.55 20.89 -1.05
N ASP A 403 -31.40 19.75 -0.39
CA ASP A 403 -31.26 18.49 -1.09
C ASP A 403 -32.60 18.12 -1.75
N VAL A 404 -32.53 17.47 -2.91
CA VAL A 404 -33.73 17.13 -3.71
C VAL A 404 -34.65 16.15 -2.96
N THR A 405 -34.12 15.46 -1.96
CA THR A 405 -34.84 14.50 -1.13
C THR A 405 -35.42 15.10 0.16
N GLU A 406 -35.08 16.35 0.51
CA GLU A 406 -35.38 17.02 1.79
C GLU A 406 -34.94 16.21 3.03
N GLN A 407 -34.07 15.22 2.86
CA GLN A 407 -33.67 14.25 3.89
C GLN A 407 -32.27 14.54 4.45
N PHE A 408 -31.42 15.20 3.67
CA PHE A 408 -30.01 15.39 3.98
C PHE A 408 -29.66 16.86 4.07
N ASN A 409 -29.13 17.25 5.23
CA ASN A 409 -28.66 18.62 5.42
C ASN A 409 -27.38 18.89 4.60
N VAL A 410 -27.56 19.54 3.44
CA VAL A 410 -26.47 19.99 2.57
C VAL A 410 -25.92 21.37 2.95
N SER A 411 -26.43 22.00 4.02
CA SER A 411 -25.82 23.20 4.57
C SER A 411 -24.45 22.89 5.17
N LEU A 412 -23.46 23.71 4.84
CA LEU A 412 -22.11 23.63 5.41
C LEU A 412 -22.02 24.14 6.86
N ALA A 413 -23.11 24.58 7.49
CA ALA A 413 -23.04 25.08 8.86
C ALA A 413 -22.60 24.00 9.86
N ILE A 414 -21.74 24.40 10.80
CA ILE A 414 -21.25 23.55 11.90
C ILE A 414 -21.40 24.30 13.22
N GLN A 415 -21.64 23.55 14.30
CA GLN A 415 -21.82 24.11 15.64
C GLN A 415 -21.03 23.28 16.64
N GLU A 416 -20.25 23.95 17.47
CA GLU A 416 -19.44 23.32 18.51
C GLU A 416 -20.31 22.44 19.42
N GLY A 417 -19.79 21.26 19.74
CA GLY A 417 -20.49 20.25 20.54
C GLY A 417 -21.45 19.35 19.75
N ASN A 418 -21.78 19.70 18.50
CA ASN A 418 -22.65 18.90 17.64
C ASN A 418 -21.83 18.01 16.69
N ASN A 419 -22.15 16.70 16.63
CA ASN A 419 -21.45 15.70 15.82
C ASN A 419 -19.92 15.71 15.99
N GLY A 420 -19.42 16.04 17.19
CA GLY A 420 -17.98 16.12 17.49
C GLY A 420 -17.28 17.38 16.97
N SER A 421 -18.01 18.32 16.36
CA SER A 421 -17.47 19.60 15.90
C SER A 421 -16.91 20.39 17.08
N ARG A 422 -15.73 20.98 16.90
CA ARG A 422 -15.10 21.89 17.88
C ARG A 422 -15.16 23.36 17.44
N LEU A 423 -15.62 23.61 16.22
CA LEU A 423 -15.78 24.95 15.65
C LEU A 423 -17.27 25.26 15.41
N THR A 424 -17.63 26.52 15.57
CA THR A 424 -18.96 27.06 15.21
C THR A 424 -18.85 28.00 14.03
N HIS A 425 -19.38 27.60 12.88
CA HIS A 425 -19.38 28.40 11.64
C HIS A 425 -20.77 28.40 10.99
N SER A 426 -21.22 29.58 10.55
CA SER A 426 -22.34 29.67 9.61
C SER A 426 -21.98 29.05 8.25
N HIS A 427 -22.97 28.77 7.40
CA HIS A 427 -22.75 28.24 6.05
C HIS A 427 -21.70 29.04 5.26
N ALA A 428 -21.89 30.36 5.17
CA ALA A 428 -20.97 31.27 4.48
C ALA A 428 -19.56 31.24 5.10
N ARG A 429 -19.47 31.14 6.43
CA ARG A 429 -18.18 31.09 7.14
C ARG A 429 -17.46 29.75 6.90
N GLN A 430 -18.17 28.62 6.95
CA GLN A 430 -17.58 27.31 6.66
C GLN A 430 -17.17 27.20 5.19
N TYR A 431 -17.98 27.72 4.27
CA TYR A 431 -17.64 27.79 2.85
C TYR A 431 -16.27 28.47 2.65
N ASN A 432 -16.11 29.67 3.20
CA ASN A 432 -14.86 30.41 3.08
C ASN A 432 -13.70 29.71 3.82
N PHE A 433 -13.96 29.09 4.97
CA PHE A 433 -12.94 28.35 5.73
C PHE A 433 -12.40 27.13 4.97
N VAL A 434 -13.27 26.33 4.36
CA VAL A 434 -12.89 25.15 3.57
C VAL A 434 -12.20 25.57 2.28
N LEU A 435 -12.69 26.60 1.58
CA LEU A 435 -12.05 27.13 0.38
C LEU A 435 -10.64 27.65 0.67
N GLN A 436 -10.45 28.39 1.78
CA GLN A 436 -9.14 28.83 2.26
C GLN A 436 -8.24 27.63 2.59
N SER A 437 -8.78 26.59 3.22
CA SER A 437 -8.01 25.38 3.61
C SER A 437 -7.58 24.55 2.41
N LEU A 438 -8.47 24.26 1.46
CA LEU A 438 -8.13 23.53 0.23
C LEU A 438 -7.14 24.31 -0.63
N THR A 439 -7.30 25.63 -0.74
CA THR A 439 -6.36 26.51 -1.45
C THR A 439 -4.99 26.52 -0.74
N LEU A 440 -4.97 26.59 0.58
CA LEU A 440 -3.75 26.47 1.36
C LEU A 440 -3.05 25.12 1.13
N TRP A 441 -3.78 24.00 1.18
CA TRP A 441 -3.22 22.68 0.91
C TRP A 441 -2.64 22.60 -0.51
N ARG A 442 -3.35 23.15 -1.50
CA ARG A 442 -2.88 23.27 -2.89
C ARG A 442 -1.54 24.04 -2.98
N GLU A 443 -1.43 25.19 -2.33
CA GLU A 443 -0.22 26.01 -2.34
C GLU A 443 0.93 25.36 -1.56
N VAL A 444 0.65 24.69 -0.44
CA VAL A 444 1.67 23.93 0.32
C VAL A 444 2.23 22.78 -0.51
N ILE A 445 1.39 22.03 -1.22
CA ILE A 445 1.83 20.97 -2.14
C ILE A 445 2.66 21.56 -3.29
N SER A 446 2.30 22.76 -3.76
CA SER A 446 3.03 23.47 -4.81
C SER A 446 4.45 23.88 -4.38
N ASP A 447 4.62 24.25 -3.11
CA ASP A 447 5.92 24.59 -2.53
C ASP A 447 6.60 23.39 -1.81
N MET A 448 6.08 22.16 -1.96
CA MET A 448 6.52 21.00 -1.16
C MET A 448 8.02 20.72 -1.26
N TYR A 449 8.60 20.77 -2.47
CA TYR A 449 10.04 20.53 -2.65
C TYR A 449 10.88 21.62 -1.99
N ARG A 450 10.42 22.86 -2.03
CA ARG A 450 11.06 23.98 -1.32
C ARG A 450 10.96 23.78 0.19
N LEU A 451 9.80 23.40 0.71
CA LEU A 451 9.60 23.13 2.14
C LEU A 451 10.50 22.00 2.63
N TRP A 452 10.66 20.91 1.86
CA TRP A 452 11.60 19.83 2.17
C TRP A 452 13.05 20.30 2.30
N HIS A 453 13.55 21.10 1.35
CA HIS A 453 14.92 21.62 1.43
C HIS A 453 15.10 22.54 2.64
N LEU A 454 14.14 23.44 2.89
CA LEU A 454 14.19 24.35 4.03
C LEU A 454 14.09 23.60 5.36
N ALA A 455 13.35 22.48 5.41
CA ALA A 455 13.28 21.61 6.57
C ALA A 455 14.62 20.94 6.84
N GLU A 456 15.29 20.38 5.82
CA GLU A 456 16.64 19.85 6.02
C GLU A 456 17.60 20.93 6.50
N GLU A 457 17.53 22.12 5.92
CA GLU A 457 18.36 23.24 6.33
C GLU A 457 18.12 23.70 7.78
N ASP A 458 16.87 23.69 8.26
CA ASP A 458 16.55 24.02 9.65
C ASP A 458 16.96 22.88 10.60
N LEU A 459 16.72 21.63 10.22
CA LEU A 459 17.00 20.44 11.04
C LEU A 459 18.50 20.24 11.24
N LEU A 460 19.29 20.50 10.19
CA LEU A 460 20.74 20.27 10.14
C LEU A 460 21.56 21.53 10.48
N ASP A 461 20.93 22.61 10.94
CA ASP A 461 21.62 23.85 11.34
C ASP A 461 22.35 23.66 12.69
N PRO A 462 23.69 23.70 12.72
CA PRO A 462 24.46 23.51 13.96
C PRO A 462 24.23 24.63 14.98
N THR A 463 23.71 25.79 14.55
CA THR A 463 23.41 26.94 15.43
C THR A 463 22.02 26.87 16.05
N ASN A 464 21.18 25.94 15.62
CA ASN A 464 19.81 25.74 16.07
C ASN A 464 19.58 24.28 16.52
N PRO A 465 20.25 23.78 17.57
CA PRO A 465 20.14 22.40 17.99
C PRO A 465 18.74 22.07 18.55
N TYR A 466 18.29 20.83 18.36
CA TYR A 466 17.06 20.34 18.98
C TYR A 466 17.23 20.13 20.49
N THR A 467 16.09 20.10 21.18
CA THR A 467 15.95 19.68 22.57
C THR A 467 15.06 18.44 22.65
N LEU A 468 15.44 17.46 23.46
CA LEU A 468 14.63 16.25 23.64
C LEU A 468 13.59 16.53 24.73
N GLN A 469 12.30 16.50 24.40
CA GLN A 469 11.20 16.86 25.30
C GLN A 469 10.06 15.85 25.24
N GLN A 470 9.37 15.65 26.36
CA GLN A 470 8.12 14.89 26.41
C GLN A 470 6.97 15.80 25.97
N THR A 471 6.29 15.46 24.88
CA THR A 471 5.24 16.32 24.28
C THR A 471 3.82 15.85 24.63
N GLY A 472 3.67 14.93 25.57
CA GLY A 472 2.39 14.25 25.86
C GLY A 472 2.10 13.07 24.92
N GLN A 473 2.71 13.04 23.73
CA GLN A 473 2.63 11.94 22.75
C GLN A 473 3.89 11.06 22.71
N GLY A 474 4.84 11.32 23.61
CA GLY A 474 6.13 10.63 23.66
C GLY A 474 7.31 11.60 23.71
N LEU A 475 8.51 11.02 23.70
CA LEU A 475 9.77 11.76 23.75
C LEU A 475 10.17 12.16 22.31
N HIS A 476 10.17 13.46 22.02
CA HIS A 476 10.43 13.98 20.69
C HIS A 476 11.60 14.95 20.66
N ARG A 477 12.29 14.99 19.51
CA ARG A 477 13.30 16.00 19.17
C ARG A 477 12.58 17.29 18.75
N VAL A 478 12.40 18.19 19.71
CA VAL A 478 11.73 19.48 19.51
C VAL A 478 12.75 20.52 19.05
N GLN A 479 12.52 21.11 17.87
CA GLN A 479 13.45 22.05 17.23
C GLN A 479 12.68 23.13 16.48
N LYS A 480 13.02 24.41 16.72
CA LYS A 480 12.48 25.53 15.96
C LYS A 480 12.87 25.41 14.49
N SER A 481 11.99 25.81 13.58
CA SER A 481 12.28 25.77 12.13
C SER A 481 11.99 27.13 11.49
N PRO A 482 12.88 28.12 11.68
CA PRO A 482 12.64 29.51 11.26
C PRO A 482 12.52 29.66 9.74
N LYS A 483 13.25 28.86 8.93
CA LYS A 483 13.19 28.96 7.47
C LYS A 483 11.88 28.38 6.93
N VAL A 484 11.46 27.22 7.43
CA VAL A 484 10.16 26.61 7.10
C VAL A 484 9.01 27.50 7.57
N MET A 485 9.10 28.04 8.79
CA MET A 485 8.12 29.00 9.32
C MET A 485 7.97 30.23 8.42
N LYS A 486 9.10 30.81 7.97
CA LYS A 486 9.09 31.97 7.06
C LYS A 486 8.46 31.60 5.71
N ALA A 487 8.75 30.42 5.16
CA ALA A 487 8.14 29.96 3.91
C ALA A 487 6.64 29.74 4.07
N MET A 488 6.18 29.12 5.15
CA MET A 488 4.76 28.94 5.45
C MET A 488 4.02 30.27 5.59
N ARG A 489 4.62 31.27 6.26
CA ARG A 489 4.04 32.63 6.32
C ARG A 489 3.88 33.26 4.94
N GLN A 490 4.83 33.04 4.03
CA GLN A 490 4.72 33.51 2.64
C GLN A 490 3.62 32.78 1.87
N ILE A 491 3.44 31.49 2.10
CA ILE A 491 2.35 30.69 1.49
C ILE A 491 1.00 31.20 2.00
N VAL A 492 0.84 31.36 3.32
CA VAL A 492 -0.40 31.89 3.92
C VAL A 492 -0.71 33.28 3.39
N ALA A 493 0.27 34.20 3.34
CA ALA A 493 0.09 35.53 2.79
C ALA A 493 -0.29 35.52 1.28
N ARG A 494 0.19 34.52 0.52
CA ARG A 494 -0.21 34.34 -0.89
C ARG A 494 -1.66 33.92 -1.00
N VAL A 495 -2.09 32.92 -0.20
CA VAL A 495 -3.48 32.46 -0.16
C VAL A 495 -4.42 33.58 0.27
N GLN A 496 -4.04 34.36 1.28
CA GLN A 496 -4.81 35.54 1.74
C GLN A 496 -4.99 36.57 0.62
N ARG A 497 -3.94 36.88 -0.15
CA ARG A 497 -4.05 37.77 -1.31
C ARG A 497 -4.90 37.20 -2.45
N GLN A 498 -4.91 35.88 -2.64
CA GLN A 498 -5.71 35.23 -3.68
C GLN A 498 -7.21 35.20 -3.36
N LEU A 499 -7.59 35.15 -2.07
CA LEU A 499 -8.98 34.96 -1.64
C LEU A 499 -9.64 36.18 -0.96
N GLY A 500 -8.90 37.29 -0.76
CA GLY A 500 -9.44 38.56 -0.21
C GLY A 500 -9.34 38.71 1.32
N ASP A 501 -9.85 39.84 1.84
CA ASP A 501 -9.39 40.49 3.08
C ASP A 501 -9.75 39.82 4.41
N LYS A 502 -10.57 38.75 4.43
CA LYS A 502 -11.07 38.14 5.69
C LYS A 502 -10.65 36.67 5.85
N TRP A 503 -9.50 36.46 6.49
CA TRP A 503 -9.02 35.13 6.90
C TRP A 503 -9.89 34.53 8.02
N ILE A 504 -10.28 33.25 7.89
CA ILE A 504 -11.08 32.54 8.89
C ILE A 504 -10.21 31.46 9.53
N GLY A 505 -10.24 31.39 10.86
CA GLY A 505 -9.38 30.53 11.68
C GLY A 505 -8.06 31.19 12.05
N SER A 506 -7.19 30.44 12.73
CA SER A 506 -5.91 30.95 13.20
C SER A 506 -4.87 30.95 12.08
N THR A 507 -3.99 31.96 12.06
CA THR A 507 -2.80 32.01 11.20
C THR A 507 -1.57 31.38 11.87
N ILE A 508 -1.73 30.88 13.11
CA ILE A 508 -0.67 30.20 13.84
C ILE A 508 -0.28 28.93 13.09
N VAL A 509 1.02 28.74 12.95
CA VAL A 509 1.65 27.53 12.44
C VAL A 509 2.43 26.92 13.60
N HIS A 510 1.99 25.77 14.11
CA HIS A 510 2.77 25.04 15.10
C HIS A 510 3.97 24.40 14.42
N LEU A 511 5.16 24.70 14.93
CA LEU A 511 6.42 24.21 14.37
C LEU A 511 7.59 24.43 15.32
N GLY A 512 8.15 23.33 15.82
CA GLY A 512 9.17 23.35 16.86
C GLY A 512 8.60 23.50 18.27
N ASP A 513 7.42 22.94 18.51
CA ASP A 513 6.72 22.95 19.79
C ASP A 513 6.15 21.55 20.12
N HIS A 514 5.29 21.44 21.13
CA HIS A 514 4.72 20.16 21.54
C HIS A 514 3.72 19.56 20.52
N ASN A 515 3.07 20.40 19.71
CA ASN A 515 2.08 20.00 18.71
C ASN A 515 2.73 19.51 17.41
N VAL A 516 3.79 20.21 16.99
CA VAL A 516 4.59 19.83 15.84
C VAL A 516 6.07 19.93 16.23
N PRO A 517 6.68 18.82 16.71
CA PRO A 517 8.02 18.84 17.27
C PRO A 517 9.11 19.40 16.36
N ASN A 518 9.01 19.17 15.05
CA ASN A 518 10.02 19.61 14.09
C ASN A 518 9.47 19.66 12.66
N ALA A 519 10.26 20.23 11.74
CA ALA A 519 9.88 20.37 10.34
C ALA A 519 9.63 19.05 9.59
N LEU A 520 10.22 17.93 10.03
CA LEU A 520 9.97 16.63 9.39
C LEU A 520 8.53 16.16 9.64
N MET A 521 8.08 16.26 10.89
CA MET A 521 6.69 15.94 11.27
C MET A 521 5.69 16.88 10.59
N PHE A 522 6.04 18.17 10.49
CA PHE A 522 5.22 19.15 9.79
C PHE A 522 4.97 18.76 8.33
N ILE A 523 6.02 18.40 7.60
CA ILE A 523 5.92 18.04 6.18
C ILE A 523 5.11 16.73 6.00
N ASP A 524 5.29 15.74 6.86
CA ASP A 524 4.59 14.45 6.76
C ASP A 524 3.07 14.60 6.88
N LYS A 525 2.58 15.59 7.65
CA LYS A 525 1.14 15.94 7.71
C LYS A 525 0.59 16.27 6.32
N TYR A 526 1.28 17.13 5.56
CA TYR A 526 0.79 17.61 4.26
C TYR A 526 0.98 16.59 3.12
N VAL A 527 1.87 15.61 3.27
CA VAL A 527 1.98 14.47 2.34
C VAL A 527 0.72 13.57 2.38
N GLN A 528 -0.09 13.65 3.44
CA GLN A 528 -1.35 12.89 3.53
C GLN A 528 -2.50 13.48 2.71
N VAL A 529 -2.47 14.78 2.38
CA VAL A 529 -3.57 15.47 1.65
C VAL A 529 -4.04 14.70 0.40
N PRO A 530 -3.16 14.32 -0.56
CA PRO A 530 -3.59 13.60 -1.75
C PRO A 530 -4.12 12.19 -1.44
N ARG A 531 -3.72 11.57 -0.32
CA ARG A 531 -4.23 10.25 0.10
C ARG A 531 -5.64 10.32 0.67
N ILE A 532 -5.98 11.44 1.31
CA ILE A 532 -7.33 11.72 1.81
C ILE A 532 -8.25 12.08 0.64
N LEU A 533 -7.84 13.05 -0.19
CA LEU A 533 -8.70 13.60 -1.24
C LEU A 533 -8.81 12.69 -2.48
N GLY A 534 -7.77 11.92 -2.79
CA GLY A 534 -7.72 11.09 -4.00
C GLY A 534 -8.88 10.08 -4.11
N PRO A 535 -9.14 9.25 -3.09
CA PRO A 535 -10.27 8.33 -3.09
C PRO A 535 -11.64 9.01 -3.19
N LEU A 536 -11.78 10.22 -2.63
CA LEU A 536 -13.03 11.00 -2.72
C LEU A 536 -13.27 11.48 -4.15
N VAL A 537 -12.25 12.08 -4.76
CA VAL A 537 -12.33 12.55 -6.16
C VAL A 537 -12.61 11.37 -7.10
N LEU A 538 -11.95 10.22 -6.88
CA LEU A 538 -12.20 9.00 -7.65
C LEU A 538 -13.66 8.52 -7.53
N CYS A 539 -14.20 8.51 -6.31
CA CYS A 539 -15.59 8.15 -6.05
C CYS A 539 -16.53 9.09 -6.82
N LEU A 540 -16.38 10.40 -6.63
CA LEU A 540 -17.20 11.43 -7.28
C LEU A 540 -17.13 11.37 -8.81
N ASP A 541 -15.95 11.19 -9.39
CA ASP A 541 -15.80 11.08 -10.85
C ASP A 541 -16.50 9.83 -11.40
N LYS A 542 -16.41 8.71 -10.69
CA LYS A 542 -16.98 7.43 -11.16
C LYS A 542 -18.48 7.27 -10.96
N ILE A 543 -19.11 8.01 -10.04
CA ILE A 543 -20.56 7.96 -9.85
C ILE A 543 -21.28 8.27 -11.16
N ALA A 544 -20.80 9.25 -11.93
CA ALA A 544 -21.39 9.62 -13.21
C ALA A 544 -21.23 8.53 -14.29
N GLU A 545 -20.10 7.82 -14.29
CA GLU A 545 -19.80 6.74 -15.24
C GLU A 545 -20.62 5.47 -14.97
N MET A 546 -20.89 5.18 -13.69
CA MET A 546 -21.53 3.93 -13.26
C MET A 546 -22.99 4.11 -12.83
N LYS A 547 -23.58 5.28 -13.02
CA LYS A 547 -24.97 5.56 -12.64
C LYS A 547 -25.98 4.54 -13.17
N ASP A 548 -25.68 3.90 -14.30
CA ASP A 548 -26.55 2.93 -14.97
C ASP A 548 -26.16 1.46 -14.66
N ALA A 549 -25.11 1.23 -13.87
CA ALA A 549 -24.64 -0.11 -13.52
C ALA A 549 -25.58 -0.81 -12.51
N PRO A 550 -25.79 -2.14 -12.62
CA PRO A 550 -26.59 -2.90 -11.66
C PRO A 550 -26.05 -2.74 -10.23
N GLY A 551 -26.88 -2.22 -9.31
CA GLY A 551 -26.51 -1.92 -7.92
C GLY A 551 -26.25 -0.43 -7.64
N MET A 552 -25.56 0.27 -8.55
CA MET A 552 -25.32 1.72 -8.44
C MET A 552 -26.57 2.53 -8.79
N SER A 553 -27.38 2.08 -9.76
CA SER A 553 -28.56 2.83 -10.22
C SER A 553 -29.60 3.09 -9.13
N ASN A 554 -29.77 2.13 -8.21
CA ASN A 554 -30.74 2.26 -7.12
C ASN A 554 -30.22 3.19 -6.02
N LEU A 555 -28.93 3.11 -5.69
CA LEU A 555 -28.30 4.03 -4.75
C LEU A 555 -28.35 5.46 -5.27
N VAL A 556 -27.96 5.69 -6.53
CA VAL A 556 -28.03 7.01 -7.17
C VAL A 556 -29.46 7.55 -7.17
N LYS A 557 -30.48 6.73 -7.45
CA LYS A 557 -31.89 7.15 -7.37
C LYS A 557 -32.32 7.47 -5.94
N ASN A 558 -31.94 6.64 -4.96
CA ASN A 558 -32.30 6.83 -3.54
C ASN A 558 -31.73 8.14 -2.98
N PHE A 559 -30.55 8.54 -3.43
CA PHE A 559 -29.94 9.82 -3.07
C PHE A 559 -30.36 10.99 -3.98
N GLY A 560 -31.46 10.88 -4.73
CA GLY A 560 -32.00 12.00 -5.53
C GLY A 560 -31.24 12.30 -6.83
N GLY A 561 -30.48 11.34 -7.35
CA GLY A 561 -29.69 11.46 -8.58
C GLY A 561 -28.21 11.74 -8.34
N VAL A 562 -27.42 11.71 -9.42
CA VAL A 562 -25.95 11.88 -9.37
C VAL A 562 -25.58 13.22 -8.74
N GLU A 563 -26.26 14.30 -9.14
CA GLU A 563 -25.96 15.64 -8.65
C GLU A 563 -26.21 15.79 -7.14
N ASN A 564 -27.34 15.25 -6.66
CA ASN A 564 -27.69 15.33 -5.25
C ASN A 564 -26.80 14.43 -4.39
N LEU A 565 -26.43 13.24 -4.88
CA LEU A 565 -25.44 12.37 -4.23
C LEU A 565 -24.06 13.04 -4.11
N HIS A 566 -23.60 13.76 -5.15
CA HIS A 566 -22.37 14.55 -5.04
C HIS A 566 -22.49 15.61 -3.95
N ARG A 567 -23.59 16.37 -3.91
CA ARG A 567 -23.82 17.41 -2.89
C ARG A 567 -23.81 16.82 -1.48
N ILE A 568 -24.45 15.68 -1.25
CA ILE A 568 -24.48 15.01 0.06
C ILE A 568 -23.07 14.62 0.53
N ILE A 569 -22.32 13.90 -0.31
CA ILE A 569 -20.95 13.45 0.01
C ILE A 569 -20.05 14.65 0.29
N LEU A 570 -20.12 15.67 -0.58
CA LEU A 570 -19.30 16.87 -0.46
C LEU A 570 -19.69 17.72 0.76
N SER A 571 -20.98 17.86 1.07
CA SER A 571 -21.42 18.62 2.24
C SER A 571 -20.97 17.97 3.55
N ASP A 572 -21.04 16.64 3.65
CA ASP A 572 -20.58 15.93 4.84
C ASP A 572 -19.06 16.08 4.99
N PHE A 573 -18.30 15.91 3.90
CA PHE A 573 -16.86 16.12 3.91
C PHE A 573 -16.49 17.56 4.28
N PHE A 574 -17.08 18.58 3.63
CA PHE A 574 -16.75 19.99 3.89
C PHE A 574 -17.15 20.47 5.28
N ARG A 575 -18.13 19.83 5.91
CA ARG A 575 -18.44 20.07 7.33
C ARG A 575 -17.40 19.41 8.21
N HIS A 576 -17.34 18.08 8.14
CA HIS A 576 -16.73 17.27 9.19
C HIS A 576 -15.24 17.00 8.99
N ALA A 577 -14.71 17.16 7.78
CA ALA A 577 -13.27 17.17 7.56
C ALA A 577 -12.61 18.50 7.97
N PHE A 578 -13.40 19.52 8.34
CA PHE A 578 -12.95 20.88 8.66
C PHE A 578 -13.68 21.47 9.88
N ASP A 579 -14.12 20.64 10.82
CA ASP A 579 -14.90 21.05 11.99
C ASP A 579 -14.08 21.17 13.29
N GLY A 580 -12.78 20.91 13.23
CA GLY A 580 -11.89 20.93 14.39
C GLY A 580 -11.92 19.65 15.23
N SER A 581 -12.66 18.62 14.81
CA SER A 581 -12.67 17.30 15.46
C SER A 581 -11.29 16.60 15.38
N GLY A 582 -11.02 15.70 16.32
CA GLY A 582 -9.78 14.93 16.41
C GLY A 582 -8.62 15.59 17.19
N GLY A 583 -8.79 16.80 17.73
CA GLY A 583 -7.83 17.47 18.64
C GLY A 583 -8.21 17.35 20.12
N ASP A 584 -7.20 17.31 21.01
CA ASP A 584 -7.37 17.05 22.45
C ASP A 584 -7.77 18.29 23.28
N ASN A 585 -7.67 19.52 22.75
CA ASN A 585 -8.12 20.76 23.40
C ASN A 585 -8.57 21.87 22.39
N PHE A 586 -9.16 22.97 22.88
CA PHE A 586 -9.74 24.06 22.06
C PHE A 586 -8.68 24.86 21.26
N PHE A 587 -7.46 25.00 21.77
CA PHE A 587 -6.36 25.64 21.04
C PHE A 587 -5.82 24.75 19.90
N ASP A 588 -6.00 23.44 20.05
CA ASP A 588 -5.67 22.39 19.07
C ASP A 588 -6.88 21.98 18.19
N ALA A 589 -8.01 22.70 18.28
CA ALA A 589 -9.29 22.40 17.62
C ALA A 589 -9.31 22.67 16.11
N GLY A 590 -8.25 22.30 15.39
CA GLY A 590 -8.16 22.31 13.93
C GLY A 590 -8.24 23.67 13.24
N SER A 591 -8.28 24.78 13.99
CA SER A 591 -8.39 26.14 13.43
C SER A 591 -7.04 26.71 12.95
N CYS A 592 -5.93 26.25 13.55
CA CYS A 592 -4.56 26.60 13.18
C CYS A 592 -4.17 25.96 11.84
N ILE A 593 -3.12 26.50 11.22
CA ILE A 593 -2.72 26.14 9.85
C ILE A 593 -2.48 24.63 9.70
N ASP A 594 -1.73 24.04 10.63
CA ASP A 594 -1.38 22.62 10.62
C ASP A 594 -2.43 21.72 11.30
N GLY A 595 -3.35 22.30 12.07
CA GLY A 595 -4.47 21.58 12.70
C GLY A 595 -5.63 21.30 11.73
N ARG A 596 -5.76 22.05 10.64
CA ARG A 596 -6.84 21.87 9.64
C ARG A 596 -6.89 20.46 9.03
N LEU A 597 -5.79 19.72 9.05
CA LEU A 597 -5.72 18.35 8.53
C LEU A 597 -6.21 17.29 9.52
N THR A 598 -6.22 17.59 10.82
CA THR A 598 -6.56 16.63 11.87
C THR A 598 -8.00 16.13 11.73
N SER A 599 -8.94 17.05 11.47
CA SER A 599 -10.36 16.72 11.29
C SER A 599 -10.61 15.92 10.01
N ALA A 600 -9.83 16.15 8.95
CA ALA A 600 -9.91 15.36 7.73
C ALA A 600 -9.49 13.90 7.95
N TRP A 601 -8.48 13.66 8.79
CA TRP A 601 -8.09 12.31 9.19
C TRP A 601 -9.17 11.64 10.05
N ASN A 602 -9.76 12.38 10.99
CA ASN A 602 -10.87 11.90 11.81
C ASN A 602 -12.08 11.50 10.93
N TRP A 603 -12.42 12.33 9.95
CA TRP A 603 -13.47 12.01 8.98
C TRP A 603 -13.20 10.72 8.19
N CYS A 604 -11.95 10.51 7.74
CA CYS A 604 -11.55 9.27 7.06
C CYS A 604 -11.79 8.03 7.93
N SER A 605 -11.57 8.14 9.24
CA SER A 605 -11.80 7.03 10.18
C SER A 605 -13.28 6.68 10.40
N GLN A 606 -14.20 7.59 10.02
CA GLN A 606 -15.65 7.45 10.18
C GLN A 606 -16.38 7.20 8.86
N ILE A 607 -15.65 6.99 7.76
CA ILE A 607 -16.25 6.89 6.43
C ILE A 607 -17.20 5.69 6.29
N GLU A 608 -16.94 4.62 7.04
CA GLU A 608 -17.74 3.39 7.02
C GLU A 608 -19.12 3.55 7.65
N ASP A 609 -19.28 4.52 8.55
CA ASP A 609 -20.55 4.84 9.22
C ASP A 609 -21.47 5.71 8.36
N LYS A 610 -20.98 6.22 7.22
CA LYS A 610 -21.73 7.16 6.38
C LYS A 610 -22.76 6.42 5.51
N PRO A 611 -23.99 6.95 5.35
CA PRO A 611 -25.06 6.28 4.60
C PRO A 611 -24.73 6.05 3.12
N TYR A 612 -23.83 6.85 2.55
CA TYR A 612 -23.34 6.73 1.18
C TYR A 612 -22.06 5.88 1.05
N PHE A 613 -21.54 5.26 2.12
CA PHE A 613 -20.35 4.41 2.07
C PHE A 613 -20.43 3.27 1.02
N PRO A 614 -21.57 2.61 0.77
CA PRO A 614 -21.69 1.63 -0.30
C PRO A 614 -21.32 2.18 -1.70
N VAL A 615 -21.50 3.49 -1.93
CA VAL A 615 -21.11 4.15 -3.18
C VAL A 615 -19.58 4.18 -3.32
N PHE A 616 -18.85 4.39 -2.23
CA PHE A 616 -17.38 4.30 -2.23
C PHE A 616 -16.94 2.88 -2.62
N LEU A 617 -17.51 1.84 -2.01
CA LEU A 617 -17.15 0.45 -2.32
C LEU A 617 -17.41 0.11 -3.80
N LEU A 618 -18.57 0.50 -4.33
CA LEU A 618 -18.93 0.25 -5.73
C LEU A 618 -18.08 1.07 -6.72
N THR A 619 -17.53 2.21 -6.31
CA THR A 619 -16.60 3.01 -7.11
C THR A 619 -15.15 2.53 -7.07
N GLY A 620 -14.89 1.44 -6.33
CA GLY A 620 -13.60 0.78 -6.23
C GLY A 620 -12.76 1.26 -5.04
N PHE A 621 -13.40 1.82 -4.01
CA PHE A 621 -12.75 2.10 -2.73
C PHE A 621 -12.38 0.80 -2.03
N THR A 622 -11.10 0.58 -1.80
CA THR A 622 -10.57 -0.61 -1.12
C THR A 622 -10.16 -0.32 0.32
N GLY A 623 -10.68 0.74 0.92
CA GLY A 623 -10.13 1.37 2.11
C GLY A 623 -9.08 2.41 1.73
N PHE A 624 -8.68 3.23 2.70
CA PHE A 624 -7.47 4.03 2.55
C PHE A 624 -6.20 3.13 2.51
N ASP A 625 -6.34 1.82 2.87
CA ASP A 625 -5.25 0.84 3.06
C ASP A 625 -5.41 -0.62 2.47
N GLY A 626 -6.59 -1.14 2.01
CA GLY A 626 -6.78 -2.50 1.40
C GLY A 626 -7.71 -3.51 2.18
N THR A 627 -8.64 -4.27 1.54
CA THR A 627 -9.95 -4.67 2.17
C THR A 627 -10.36 -6.17 2.36
N ASP A 628 -9.95 -7.17 1.56
CA ASP A 628 -10.60 -8.51 1.61
C ASP A 628 -10.29 -9.36 2.87
N LEU A 629 -9.18 -9.12 3.56
CA LEU A 629 -8.78 -9.92 4.74
C LEU A 629 -9.22 -9.30 6.07
N ASN A 630 -9.73 -8.07 6.07
CA ASN A 630 -10.03 -7.33 7.31
C ASN A 630 -11.15 -8.00 8.11
N HIS A 631 -12.18 -8.54 7.44
CA HIS A 631 -13.27 -9.24 8.13
C HIS A 631 -12.85 -10.61 8.72
N ILE A 632 -11.64 -11.09 8.41
CA ILE A 632 -11.11 -12.37 8.90
C ILE A 632 -10.01 -12.13 9.94
N PHE A 633 -8.94 -11.40 9.59
CA PHE A 633 -7.71 -11.27 10.40
C PHE A 633 -7.57 -9.95 11.15
N SER A 634 -8.57 -9.07 11.13
CA SER A 634 -8.58 -7.93 12.05
C SER A 634 -8.86 -8.36 13.49
N GLU A 635 -8.63 -7.44 14.43
CA GLU A 635 -9.05 -7.62 15.82
C GLU A 635 -10.55 -7.93 15.93
N PHE A 636 -11.37 -7.26 15.14
CA PHE A 636 -12.80 -7.53 15.09
C PHE A 636 -13.11 -8.94 14.55
N GLY A 637 -12.39 -9.37 13.50
CA GLY A 637 -12.50 -10.73 12.98
C GLY A 637 -12.17 -11.80 14.03
N LEU A 638 -11.12 -11.56 14.84
CA LEU A 638 -10.76 -12.43 15.96
C LEU A 638 -11.83 -12.44 17.06
N ILE A 639 -12.33 -11.27 17.47
CA ILE A 639 -13.43 -11.15 18.45
C ILE A 639 -14.66 -11.93 17.97
N ARG A 640 -15.04 -11.79 16.70
CA ARG A 640 -16.18 -12.49 16.10
C ARG A 640 -16.07 -14.00 16.23
N GLN A 641 -14.90 -14.57 15.93
CA GLN A 641 -14.73 -16.02 16.03
C GLN A 641 -14.64 -16.49 17.49
N ARG A 642 -14.08 -15.68 18.40
CA ARG A 642 -14.08 -15.98 19.84
C ARG A 642 -15.50 -16.07 20.40
N VAL A 643 -16.36 -15.11 20.04
CA VAL A 643 -17.79 -15.15 20.41
C VAL A 643 -18.46 -16.39 19.84
N ARG A 644 -18.19 -16.72 18.57
CA ARG A 644 -18.76 -17.93 17.95
C ARG A 644 -18.38 -19.20 18.70
N VAL A 645 -17.10 -19.38 19.07
CA VAL A 645 -16.63 -20.58 19.78
C VAL A 645 -17.30 -20.71 21.14
N GLU A 646 -17.40 -19.63 21.91
CA GLU A 646 -18.09 -19.64 23.21
C GLU A 646 -19.58 -19.98 23.09
N VAL A 647 -20.25 -19.42 22.08
CA VAL A 647 -21.68 -19.68 21.79
C VAL A 647 -21.91 -21.14 21.40
N GLU A 648 -21.04 -21.72 20.57
CA GLU A 648 -21.10 -23.14 20.20
C GLU A 648 -20.82 -24.04 21.40
N TRP A 649 -19.91 -23.64 22.30
CA TRP A 649 -19.65 -24.38 23.53
C TRP A 649 -20.90 -24.44 24.44
N LEU A 650 -21.54 -23.29 24.68
CA LEU A 650 -22.79 -23.24 25.43
C LEU A 650 -23.92 -24.04 24.77
N THR A 651 -23.96 -24.04 23.44
CA THR A 651 -24.95 -24.80 22.66
C THR A 651 -24.73 -26.30 22.86
N LEU A 652 -23.49 -26.78 22.74
CA LEU A 652 -23.16 -28.19 22.99
C LEU A 652 -23.51 -28.61 24.42
N MET A 653 -23.15 -27.81 25.43
CA MET A 653 -23.50 -28.12 26.82
C MET A 653 -25.02 -28.25 27.01
N SER A 654 -25.81 -27.41 26.35
CA SER A 654 -27.27 -27.45 26.43
C SER A 654 -27.89 -28.66 25.72
N ASP A 655 -27.17 -29.25 24.77
CA ASP A 655 -27.61 -30.39 23.96
C ASP A 655 -27.26 -31.74 24.60
N ARG A 656 -26.44 -31.74 25.66
CA ARG A 656 -25.97 -32.95 26.36
C ARG A 656 -26.67 -33.11 27.71
N SER A 657 -27.25 -34.28 27.91
CA SER A 657 -27.95 -34.66 29.16
C SER A 657 -27.02 -34.78 30.37
N GLU A 658 -25.73 -34.87 30.12
CA GLU A 658 -24.64 -35.00 31.08
C GLU A 658 -24.44 -33.75 31.94
N PHE A 659 -24.99 -32.60 31.54
CA PHE A 659 -24.92 -31.33 32.26
C PHE A 659 -26.29 -30.93 32.82
N PRO A 660 -26.78 -31.55 33.91
CA PRO A 660 -28.15 -31.34 34.39
C PRO A 660 -28.43 -29.91 34.88
N GLU A 661 -27.40 -29.15 35.26
CA GLU A 661 -27.52 -27.74 35.63
C GLU A 661 -27.68 -26.80 34.42
N VAL A 662 -27.26 -27.25 33.23
CA VAL A 662 -27.39 -26.50 31.99
C VAL A 662 -28.77 -26.81 31.37
N PRO A 663 -29.65 -25.81 31.19
CA PRO A 663 -30.98 -26.06 30.66
C PRO A 663 -30.93 -26.48 29.19
N SER A 664 -31.68 -27.53 28.83
CA SER A 664 -31.93 -27.85 27.42
C SER A 664 -32.68 -26.71 26.74
N LEU A 665 -32.19 -26.28 25.59
CA LEU A 665 -32.75 -25.15 24.86
C LEU A 665 -33.82 -25.59 23.86
N THR A 666 -34.93 -24.87 23.83
CA THR A 666 -35.88 -24.96 22.72
C THR A 666 -35.24 -24.44 21.43
N PRO A 667 -35.76 -24.81 20.24
CA PRO A 667 -35.26 -24.27 18.97
C PRO A 667 -35.23 -22.73 18.91
N GLU A 668 -36.19 -22.06 19.55
CA GLU A 668 -36.23 -20.60 19.63
C GLU A 668 -35.08 -20.04 20.49
N GLN A 669 -34.83 -20.66 21.65
CA GLN A 669 -33.75 -20.28 22.54
C GLN A 669 -32.37 -20.55 21.94
N ARG A 670 -32.22 -21.68 21.25
CA ARG A 670 -31.00 -22.00 20.50
C ARG A 670 -30.74 -20.94 19.41
N ASN A 671 -31.77 -20.52 18.69
CA ASN A 671 -31.66 -19.44 17.71
C ASN A 671 -31.26 -18.10 18.37
N LYS A 672 -31.84 -17.74 19.52
CA LYS A 672 -31.45 -16.53 20.28
C LYS A 672 -29.99 -16.57 20.72
N LEU A 673 -29.52 -17.72 21.22
CA LEU A 673 -28.12 -17.93 21.59
C LEU A 673 -27.20 -17.80 20.35
N GLY A 674 -27.55 -18.46 19.24
CA GLY A 674 -26.80 -18.38 17.98
C GLY A 674 -26.71 -16.95 17.41
N LYS A 675 -27.75 -16.12 17.59
CA LYS A 675 -27.73 -14.71 17.17
C LYS A 675 -26.69 -13.86 17.86
N ILE A 676 -26.25 -14.22 19.07
CA ILE A 676 -25.15 -13.52 19.75
C ILE A 676 -23.86 -13.59 18.90
N ALA A 677 -23.64 -14.70 18.20
CA ALA A 677 -22.51 -14.85 17.29
C ALA A 677 -22.79 -14.35 15.87
N SER A 678 -23.99 -14.60 15.30
CA SER A 678 -24.28 -14.25 13.90
C SER A 678 -24.52 -12.76 13.67
N ASP A 679 -25.03 -12.04 14.66
CA ASP A 679 -25.44 -10.64 14.55
C ASP A 679 -24.45 -9.69 15.26
N LEU A 680 -23.22 -10.15 15.51
CA LEU A 680 -22.18 -9.37 16.18
C LEU A 680 -21.79 -8.14 15.33
N THR A 681 -21.86 -6.96 15.93
CA THR A 681 -21.57 -5.68 15.24
C THR A 681 -20.23 -5.07 15.65
N VAL A 682 -19.77 -4.05 14.92
CA VAL A 682 -18.51 -3.33 15.27
C VAL A 682 -18.61 -2.68 16.65
N GLU A 683 -19.79 -2.18 17.03
CA GLU A 683 -20.06 -1.65 18.37
C GLU A 683 -19.84 -2.69 19.46
N ASP A 684 -20.21 -3.95 19.21
CA ASP A 684 -19.91 -5.05 20.12
C ASP A 684 -18.40 -5.29 20.24
N GLY A 685 -17.68 -5.18 19.13
CA GLY A 685 -16.21 -5.19 19.11
C GLY A 685 -15.60 -4.06 19.95
N LEU A 686 -16.12 -2.83 19.83
CA LEU A 686 -15.71 -1.69 20.64
C LEU A 686 -16.05 -1.89 22.13
N ARG A 687 -17.20 -2.48 22.43
CA ARG A 687 -17.60 -2.83 23.80
C ARG A 687 -16.63 -3.85 24.42
N VAL A 688 -16.17 -4.84 23.65
CA VAL A 688 -15.10 -5.75 24.11
C VAL A 688 -13.82 -4.98 24.42
N LYS A 689 -13.39 -4.03 23.58
CA LYS A 689 -12.19 -3.22 23.86
C LYS A 689 -12.36 -2.33 25.09
N GLU A 690 -13.57 -1.84 25.36
CA GLU A 690 -13.88 -1.08 26.57
C GLU A 690 -13.71 -1.94 27.83
N ILE A 691 -14.30 -3.14 27.85
CA ILE A 691 -14.16 -4.10 28.96
C ILE A 691 -12.70 -4.54 29.11
N GLU A 692 -11.98 -4.72 27.99
CA GLU A 692 -10.56 -5.07 27.98
C GLU A 692 -9.68 -4.01 28.65
N ARG A 693 -10.00 -2.72 28.53
CA ARG A 693 -9.24 -1.65 29.23
C ARG A 693 -9.25 -1.83 30.76
N THR A 694 -10.32 -2.41 31.31
CA THR A 694 -10.41 -2.70 32.74
C THR A 694 -9.77 -4.04 33.10
N THR A 695 -10.00 -5.07 32.29
CA THR A 695 -9.55 -6.44 32.58
C THR A 695 -8.09 -6.72 32.19
N ASN A 696 -7.54 -5.92 31.27
CA ASN A 696 -6.27 -6.13 30.57
C ASN A 696 -6.12 -7.56 30.00
N HIS A 697 -7.26 -8.18 29.63
CA HIS A 697 -7.32 -9.53 29.10
C HIS A 697 -8.47 -9.66 28.08
N ASP A 698 -8.10 -9.86 26.82
CA ASP A 698 -9.02 -9.85 25.67
C ASP A 698 -10.11 -10.95 25.70
N VAL A 699 -9.76 -12.21 25.95
CA VAL A 699 -10.77 -13.29 26.04
C VAL A 699 -11.72 -13.10 27.22
N LYS A 700 -11.23 -12.59 28.35
CA LYS A 700 -12.09 -12.29 29.50
C LYS A 700 -13.10 -11.17 29.18
N ALA A 701 -12.70 -10.21 28.35
CA ALA A 701 -13.61 -9.18 27.87
C ALA A 701 -14.71 -9.76 26.94
N VAL A 702 -14.38 -10.75 26.11
CA VAL A 702 -15.38 -11.49 25.30
C VAL A 702 -16.36 -12.25 26.19
N GLU A 703 -15.88 -12.94 27.24
CA GLU A 703 -16.75 -13.61 28.20
C GLU A 703 -17.77 -12.63 28.80
N TYR A 704 -17.32 -11.46 29.25
CA TYR A 704 -18.21 -10.44 29.80
C TYR A 704 -19.21 -9.89 28.78
N LEU A 705 -18.79 -9.67 27.53
CA LEU A 705 -19.73 -9.28 26.47
C LEU A 705 -20.84 -10.34 26.29
N ILE A 706 -20.48 -11.62 26.27
CA ILE A 706 -21.46 -12.71 26.10
C ILE A 706 -22.42 -12.74 27.30
N LYS A 707 -21.91 -12.59 28.52
CA LYS A 707 -22.75 -12.46 29.73
C LYS A 707 -23.72 -11.29 29.61
N GLU A 708 -23.25 -10.11 29.20
CA GLU A 708 -24.10 -8.93 28.95
C GLU A 708 -25.17 -9.23 27.90
N LYS A 709 -24.81 -9.88 26.79
CA LYS A 709 -25.72 -10.24 25.69
C LYS A 709 -26.75 -11.29 26.12
N LEU A 710 -26.36 -12.30 26.89
CA LEU A 710 -27.26 -13.31 27.46
C LEU A 710 -28.34 -12.66 28.33
N HIS A 711 -27.95 -11.73 29.21
CA HIS A 711 -28.90 -10.97 30.01
C HIS A 711 -29.80 -10.07 29.15
N ALA A 712 -29.23 -9.43 28.13
CA ALA A 712 -29.98 -8.58 27.20
C ALA A 712 -31.04 -9.33 26.38
N THR A 713 -30.97 -10.68 26.27
CA THR A 713 -32.02 -11.47 25.61
C THR A 713 -33.36 -11.42 26.34
N GLY A 714 -33.36 -11.13 27.66
CA GLY A 714 -34.55 -11.18 28.51
C GLY A 714 -35.12 -12.58 28.74
N ASP A 715 -34.46 -13.64 28.24
CA ASP A 715 -34.91 -15.03 28.43
C ASP A 715 -34.34 -15.60 29.74
N PRO A 716 -35.18 -15.93 30.75
CA PRO A 716 -34.70 -16.44 32.03
C PRO A 716 -33.94 -17.77 31.93
N THR A 717 -34.16 -18.53 30.86
CA THR A 717 -33.45 -19.80 30.60
C THR A 717 -32.04 -19.52 30.10
N LEU A 718 -31.88 -18.59 29.17
CA LEU A 718 -30.56 -18.18 28.66
C LEU A 718 -29.74 -17.46 29.74
N ALA A 719 -30.38 -16.70 30.63
CA ALA A 719 -29.71 -16.07 31.77
C ALA A 719 -29.09 -17.09 32.76
N LYS A 720 -29.53 -18.36 32.76
CA LYS A 720 -28.88 -19.42 33.55
C LYS A 720 -27.55 -19.87 32.95
N LEU A 721 -27.31 -19.60 31.65
CA LEU A 721 -26.06 -19.92 30.97
C LEU A 721 -24.93 -18.93 31.28
N THR A 722 -25.22 -17.81 31.94
CA THR A 722 -24.24 -16.75 32.22
C THR A 722 -22.99 -17.30 32.91
N GLU A 723 -23.13 -18.09 33.98
CA GLU A 723 -21.97 -18.65 34.68
C GLU A 723 -21.39 -19.92 34.03
N PHE A 724 -22.08 -20.46 33.03
CA PHE A 724 -21.54 -21.51 32.16
C PHE A 724 -20.77 -20.97 30.95
N THR A 725 -20.82 -19.65 30.72
CA THR A 725 -20.00 -19.00 29.69
C THR A 725 -18.52 -19.17 30.10
N HIS A 726 -17.69 -19.65 29.19
CA HIS A 726 -16.29 -20.00 29.45
C HIS A 726 -16.08 -21.11 30.51
N PHE A 727 -17.09 -21.95 30.77
CA PHE A 727 -17.01 -22.99 31.81
C PHE A 727 -15.88 -24.00 31.53
N ALA A 728 -15.01 -24.18 32.53
CA ALA A 728 -13.83 -25.05 32.52
C ALA A 728 -12.76 -24.76 31.44
N CYS A 729 -13.01 -23.76 30.59
CA CYS A 729 -12.12 -23.33 29.53
C CYS A 729 -10.84 -22.65 30.07
N THR A 730 -9.80 -22.65 29.24
CA THR A 730 -8.75 -21.64 29.27
C THR A 730 -8.87 -20.72 28.05
N SER A 731 -8.28 -19.52 28.10
CA SER A 731 -8.31 -18.56 26.98
C SER A 731 -7.85 -19.17 25.65
N GLU A 732 -6.93 -20.15 25.68
CA GLU A 732 -6.48 -20.83 24.47
C GLU A 732 -7.43 -21.84 23.90
N ASP A 733 -8.33 -22.45 24.70
CA ASP A 733 -9.40 -23.26 24.12
C ASP A 733 -10.22 -22.41 23.14
N ILE A 734 -10.43 -21.14 23.46
CA ILE A 734 -11.16 -20.20 22.59
C ILE A 734 -10.27 -19.68 21.46
N ASN A 735 -9.03 -19.25 21.76
CA ASN A 735 -8.15 -18.65 20.75
C ASN A 735 -7.77 -19.62 19.63
N ASN A 736 -7.33 -20.85 19.98
CA ASN A 736 -6.86 -21.79 18.97
C ASN A 736 -7.98 -22.16 17.98
N LEU A 737 -9.20 -22.38 18.50
CA LEU A 737 -10.39 -22.66 17.69
C LEU A 737 -10.78 -21.44 16.83
N SER A 738 -10.68 -20.23 17.39
CA SER A 738 -10.93 -19.00 16.64
C SER A 738 -9.97 -18.83 15.47
N TYR A 739 -8.67 -19.04 15.69
CA TYR A 739 -7.66 -18.98 14.62
C TYR A 739 -7.85 -20.09 13.59
N ALA A 740 -8.17 -21.32 14.02
CA ALA A 740 -8.48 -22.43 13.12
C ALA A 740 -9.66 -22.10 12.18
N LEU A 741 -10.73 -21.47 12.70
CA LEU A 741 -11.84 -20.97 11.90
C LEU A 741 -11.40 -19.85 10.93
N MET A 742 -10.59 -18.89 11.39
CA MET A 742 -10.05 -17.82 10.54
C MET A 742 -9.19 -18.37 9.40
N PHE A 743 -8.31 -19.35 9.68
CA PHE A 743 -7.49 -20.00 8.67
C PHE A 743 -8.32 -20.81 7.68
N THR A 744 -9.35 -21.51 8.17
CA THR A 744 -10.29 -22.24 7.30
C THR A 744 -11.02 -21.29 6.36
N GLU A 745 -11.51 -20.15 6.88
CA GLU A 745 -12.19 -19.12 6.09
C GLU A 745 -11.24 -18.48 5.07
N ALA A 746 -10.04 -18.09 5.49
CA ALA A 746 -9.02 -17.52 4.61
C ALA A 746 -8.59 -18.49 3.50
N ARG A 747 -8.36 -19.76 3.85
CA ARG A 747 -8.02 -20.81 2.89
C ARG A 747 -9.13 -20.98 1.87
N SER A 748 -10.36 -21.22 2.32
CA SER A 748 -11.48 -21.63 1.46
C SER A 748 -12.08 -20.48 0.64
N LYS A 749 -12.24 -19.30 1.24
CA LYS A 749 -12.93 -18.16 0.60
C LYS A 749 -11.98 -17.20 -0.13
N VAL A 750 -10.69 -17.17 0.24
CA VAL A 750 -9.75 -16.15 -0.27
C VAL A 750 -8.60 -16.78 -1.05
N LEU A 751 -7.74 -17.56 -0.40
CA LEU A 751 -6.51 -18.07 -1.01
C LEU A 751 -6.81 -19.08 -2.13
N ARG A 752 -7.61 -20.10 -1.83
CA ARG A 752 -7.91 -21.19 -2.76
C ARG A 752 -8.56 -20.69 -4.06
N PRO A 753 -9.62 -19.85 -4.05
CA PRO A 753 -10.21 -19.33 -5.29
C PRO A 753 -9.25 -18.47 -6.13
N ARG A 754 -8.37 -17.70 -5.48
CA ARG A 754 -7.35 -16.88 -6.15
C ARG A 754 -6.29 -17.75 -6.83
N PHE A 755 -5.80 -18.79 -6.15
CA PHE A 755 -4.87 -19.74 -6.76
C PHE A 755 -5.50 -20.52 -7.91
N ILE A 756 -6.77 -20.94 -7.79
CA ILE A 756 -7.50 -21.57 -8.90
C ILE A 756 -7.59 -20.62 -10.10
N SER A 757 -7.91 -19.35 -9.87
CA SER A 757 -7.97 -18.33 -10.93
C SER A 757 -6.62 -18.18 -11.65
N LEU A 758 -5.52 -18.16 -10.91
CA LEU A 758 -4.17 -18.14 -11.47
C LEU A 758 -3.85 -19.40 -12.28
N ILE A 759 -4.15 -20.59 -11.75
CA ILE A 759 -3.91 -21.87 -12.41
C ILE A 759 -4.72 -21.95 -13.71
N ASN A 760 -5.99 -21.58 -13.67
CA ASN A 760 -6.87 -21.56 -14.84
C ASN A 760 -6.35 -20.59 -15.90
N LYS A 761 -5.85 -19.41 -15.52
CA LYS A 761 -5.25 -18.45 -16.45
C LYS A 761 -4.00 -19.01 -17.14
N LEU A 762 -3.16 -19.74 -16.41
CA LEU A 762 -1.98 -20.41 -16.99
C LEU A 762 -2.37 -21.59 -17.89
N ALA A 763 -3.41 -22.33 -17.50
CA ALA A 763 -3.94 -23.42 -18.31
C ALA A 763 -4.48 -22.91 -19.65
N GLU A 764 -5.18 -21.77 -19.68
CA GLU A 764 -5.60 -21.13 -20.92
C GLU A 764 -4.42 -20.87 -21.86
N LEU A 765 -3.35 -20.24 -21.37
CA LEU A 765 -2.14 -19.99 -22.15
C LEU A 765 -1.46 -21.29 -22.59
N SER A 766 -1.49 -22.31 -21.74
CA SER A 766 -0.95 -23.62 -22.07
C SER A 766 -1.67 -24.28 -23.26
N GLN A 767 -3.00 -24.21 -23.28
CA GLN A 767 -3.81 -24.73 -24.39
C GLN A 767 -3.65 -23.86 -25.65
N GLU A 768 -3.71 -22.53 -25.50
CA GLU A 768 -3.60 -21.58 -26.62
C GLU A 768 -2.28 -21.73 -27.37
N TYR A 769 -1.16 -21.85 -26.63
CA TYR A 769 0.18 -21.90 -27.19
C TYR A 769 0.79 -23.31 -27.20
N ALA A 770 -0.04 -24.36 -27.12
CA ALA A 770 0.41 -25.75 -27.06
C ALA A 770 1.35 -26.12 -28.22
N ASP A 771 1.03 -25.67 -29.42
CA ASP A 771 1.78 -25.97 -30.65
C ASP A 771 2.79 -24.88 -31.03
N THR A 772 3.03 -23.86 -30.18
CA THR A 772 3.90 -22.74 -30.53
C THR A 772 5.36 -23.05 -30.17
N PRO A 773 6.24 -23.33 -31.17
CA PRO A 773 7.62 -23.72 -30.90
C PRO A 773 8.41 -22.60 -30.24
N LEU A 774 9.30 -22.97 -29.33
CA LEU A 774 10.13 -22.06 -28.56
C LEU A 774 11.53 -22.66 -28.41
N LEU A 775 12.57 -21.85 -28.62
CA LEU A 775 13.94 -22.25 -28.30
C LEU A 775 14.10 -22.35 -26.78
N ALA A 776 14.35 -23.56 -26.29
CA ALA A 776 14.63 -23.79 -24.88
C ALA A 776 16.01 -23.26 -24.51
N LEU A 777 16.17 -22.87 -23.24
CA LEU A 777 17.46 -22.43 -22.71
C LEU A 777 17.85 -23.26 -21.49
N THR A 778 19.02 -23.88 -21.54
CA THR A 778 19.63 -24.56 -20.39
C THR A 778 20.94 -23.87 -20.06
N HIS A 779 21.14 -23.49 -18.80
CA HIS A 779 22.27 -22.62 -18.40
C HIS A 779 22.31 -21.29 -19.18
N GLY A 780 21.15 -20.82 -19.63
CA GLY A 780 21.01 -19.63 -20.48
C GLY A 780 21.48 -19.82 -21.93
N GLN A 781 21.80 -21.05 -22.36
CA GLN A 781 22.28 -21.37 -23.71
C GLN A 781 21.21 -22.08 -24.54
N PRO A 782 21.18 -21.88 -25.88
CA PRO A 782 20.31 -22.60 -26.80
C PRO A 782 20.32 -24.12 -26.59
N ALA A 783 19.13 -24.71 -26.48
CA ALA A 783 18.94 -26.13 -26.23
C ALA A 783 17.79 -26.71 -27.07
N THR A 784 17.57 -28.02 -26.95
CA THR A 784 16.51 -28.76 -27.66
C THR A 784 15.15 -28.04 -27.55
N PRO A 785 14.49 -27.71 -28.67
CA PRO A 785 13.26 -26.92 -28.70
C PRO A 785 12.11 -27.50 -27.87
N THR A 786 11.22 -26.61 -27.43
CA THR A 786 10.01 -26.89 -26.65
C THR A 786 8.82 -26.13 -27.24
N THR A 787 7.69 -26.05 -26.55
CA THR A 787 6.62 -25.09 -26.86
C THR A 787 6.30 -24.20 -25.68
N PHE A 788 5.88 -22.96 -25.95
CA PHE A 788 5.52 -22.03 -24.88
C PHE A 788 4.36 -22.58 -24.03
N GLY A 789 3.37 -23.22 -24.67
CA GLY A 789 2.27 -23.84 -23.96
C GLY A 789 2.73 -24.96 -23.01
N LYS A 790 3.75 -25.74 -23.37
CA LYS A 790 4.32 -26.75 -22.47
C LYS A 790 5.03 -26.09 -21.28
N GLU A 791 5.73 -24.98 -21.47
CA GLU A 791 6.36 -24.27 -20.34
C GLU A 791 5.32 -23.68 -19.37
N CYS A 792 4.17 -23.21 -19.86
CA CYS A 792 3.03 -22.89 -18.99
C CYS A 792 2.49 -24.12 -18.25
N ALA A 793 2.41 -25.28 -18.92
CA ALA A 793 1.93 -26.52 -18.30
C ALA A 793 2.78 -26.99 -17.11
N VAL A 794 4.09 -26.70 -17.12
CA VAL A 794 4.99 -26.99 -15.99
C VAL A 794 4.54 -26.25 -14.73
N PHE A 795 4.20 -24.96 -14.85
CA PHE A 795 3.70 -24.17 -13.72
C PHE A 795 2.31 -24.61 -13.28
N VAL A 796 1.39 -24.89 -14.22
CA VAL A 796 0.06 -25.46 -13.92
C VAL A 796 0.21 -26.74 -13.10
N HIS A 797 1.05 -27.67 -13.55
CA HIS A 797 1.25 -28.96 -12.89
C HIS A 797 1.82 -28.79 -11.47
N ARG A 798 2.82 -27.91 -11.30
CA ARG A 798 3.44 -27.61 -9.99
C ARG A 798 2.46 -26.95 -9.03
N LEU A 799 1.68 -25.97 -9.50
CA LEU A 799 0.69 -25.26 -8.69
C LEU A 799 -0.49 -26.16 -8.32
N LYS A 800 -1.00 -27.00 -9.23
CA LYS A 800 -2.04 -28.01 -8.92
C LYS A 800 -1.59 -28.98 -7.82
N ARG A 801 -0.32 -29.39 -7.82
CA ARG A 801 0.22 -30.21 -6.72
C ARG A 801 0.16 -29.46 -5.40
N GLN A 802 0.57 -28.20 -5.36
CA GLN A 802 0.48 -27.42 -4.11
C GLN A 802 -0.97 -27.11 -3.73
N LEU A 803 -1.88 -26.93 -4.69
CA LEU A 803 -3.30 -26.72 -4.41
C LEU A 803 -3.90 -27.93 -3.69
N ARG A 804 -3.57 -29.15 -4.14
CA ARG A 804 -3.92 -30.37 -3.40
C ARG A 804 -3.31 -30.39 -2.00
N ASN A 805 -2.04 -29.98 -1.86
CA ASN A 805 -1.42 -29.90 -0.53
C ASN A 805 -2.14 -28.88 0.36
N LEU A 806 -2.59 -27.74 -0.18
CA LEU A 806 -3.33 -26.71 0.54
C LEU A 806 -4.69 -27.22 1.02
N ASP A 807 -5.38 -27.95 0.14
CA ASP A 807 -6.66 -28.60 0.44
C ASP A 807 -6.50 -29.71 1.50
N ASN A 808 -5.36 -30.41 1.50
CA ASN A 808 -5.07 -31.52 2.41
C ASN A 808 -4.51 -31.10 3.78
N VAL A 809 -4.20 -29.82 4.03
CA VAL A 809 -3.80 -29.39 5.39
C VAL A 809 -4.99 -29.60 6.33
N GLU A 810 -4.79 -30.42 7.36
CA GLU A 810 -5.80 -30.65 8.40
C GLU A 810 -5.76 -29.47 9.37
N VAL A 811 -6.80 -28.64 9.35
CA VAL A 811 -6.86 -27.46 10.22
C VAL A 811 -7.35 -27.91 11.59
N MET A 812 -6.43 -27.99 12.55
CA MET A 812 -6.68 -28.63 13.83
C MET A 812 -7.11 -27.64 14.92
N GLY A 813 -7.85 -28.16 15.90
CA GLY A 813 -8.27 -27.44 17.09
C GLY A 813 -8.29 -28.34 18.32
N LYS A 814 -8.05 -27.75 19.48
CA LYS A 814 -8.06 -28.43 20.79
C LYS A 814 -9.03 -27.76 21.75
N PHE A 815 -9.60 -28.55 22.67
CA PHE A 815 -10.45 -28.04 23.75
C PHE A 815 -10.29 -28.91 25.00
N ASN A 816 -9.40 -28.53 25.91
CA ASN A 816 -8.95 -29.42 27.00
C ASN A 816 -8.43 -28.71 28.27
N GLY A 817 -8.65 -27.39 28.37
CA GLY A 817 -8.40 -26.62 29.58
C GLY A 817 -6.95 -26.17 29.78
N ALA A 818 -6.67 -25.66 30.98
CA ALA A 818 -5.47 -24.88 31.30
C ALA A 818 -4.12 -25.53 30.94
N THR A 819 -3.98 -26.84 31.11
CA THR A 819 -2.75 -27.58 30.76
C THR A 819 -3.05 -28.85 29.96
N ALA A 820 -4.19 -28.86 29.27
CA ALA A 820 -4.64 -29.95 28.41
C ALA A 820 -4.88 -31.32 29.06
N ASN A 821 -5.26 -31.34 30.34
CA ASN A 821 -5.62 -32.58 31.04
C ASN A 821 -7.04 -32.58 31.60
N TYR A 822 -7.91 -31.68 31.13
CA TYR A 822 -9.30 -31.61 31.56
C TYR A 822 -9.49 -31.42 33.08
N ASN A 823 -8.50 -30.87 33.80
CA ASN A 823 -8.50 -30.86 35.28
C ASN A 823 -9.74 -30.19 35.88
N ALA A 824 -10.09 -28.99 35.38
CA ALA A 824 -11.27 -28.25 35.81
C ALA A 824 -12.58 -28.94 35.40
N HIS A 825 -12.54 -29.65 34.28
CA HIS A 825 -13.69 -30.36 33.73
C HIS A 825 -14.01 -31.60 34.59
N ILE A 826 -13.01 -32.43 34.87
CA ILE A 826 -13.13 -33.68 35.65
C ILE A 826 -13.53 -33.41 37.10
N ILE A 827 -13.04 -32.35 37.74
CA ILE A 827 -13.44 -32.06 39.12
C ILE A 827 -14.92 -31.62 39.21
N ALA A 828 -15.43 -30.96 38.16
CA ALA A 828 -16.81 -30.51 38.13
C ALA A 828 -17.78 -31.60 37.67
N TYR A 829 -17.40 -32.37 36.64
CA TYR A 829 -18.17 -33.50 36.13
C TYR A 829 -17.23 -34.71 35.90
N PRO A 830 -17.06 -35.59 36.90
CA PRO A 830 -16.08 -36.68 36.86
C PRO A 830 -16.49 -37.85 35.96
N ASP A 831 -17.79 -38.06 35.77
CA ASP A 831 -18.34 -39.19 35.02
C ASP A 831 -18.59 -38.88 33.53
N VAL A 832 -18.26 -37.65 33.09
CA VAL A 832 -18.45 -37.20 31.70
C VAL A 832 -17.24 -37.58 30.85
N ASP A 833 -17.51 -38.14 29.67
CA ASP A 833 -16.47 -38.40 28.67
C ASP A 833 -16.04 -37.09 27.99
N TRP A 834 -15.07 -36.43 28.59
CA TRP A 834 -14.54 -35.16 28.09
C TRP A 834 -13.79 -35.27 26.76
N PHE A 835 -13.33 -36.47 26.37
CA PHE A 835 -12.73 -36.69 25.06
C PHE A 835 -13.82 -36.65 23.98
N ASP A 836 -14.97 -37.28 24.23
CA ASP A 836 -16.15 -37.21 23.35
C ASP A 836 -16.67 -35.77 23.23
N ILE A 837 -16.85 -35.06 24.34
CA ILE A 837 -17.31 -33.66 24.35
C ILE A 837 -16.36 -32.75 23.56
N SER A 838 -15.06 -32.86 23.81
CA SER A 838 -14.04 -32.08 23.12
C SER A 838 -14.04 -32.35 21.62
N ARG A 839 -14.11 -33.62 21.21
CA ARG A 839 -14.16 -34.00 19.79
C ARG A 839 -15.43 -33.48 19.12
N THR A 840 -16.59 -33.67 19.76
CA THR A 840 -17.90 -33.23 19.26
C THR A 840 -17.92 -31.71 19.03
N LEU A 841 -17.35 -30.93 19.96
CA LEU A 841 -17.26 -29.47 19.78
C LEU A 841 -16.41 -29.12 18.56
N VAL A 842 -15.22 -29.72 18.44
CA VAL A 842 -14.26 -29.35 17.40
C VAL A 842 -14.70 -29.85 16.01
N GLU A 843 -15.14 -31.09 15.90
CA GLU A 843 -15.50 -31.72 14.62
C GLU A 843 -16.93 -31.38 14.20
N ASP A 844 -17.92 -31.62 15.07
CA ASP A 844 -19.33 -31.57 14.66
C ASP A 844 -19.90 -30.14 14.70
N HIS A 845 -19.56 -29.34 15.72
CA HIS A 845 -20.04 -27.96 15.83
C HIS A 845 -19.21 -26.97 15.02
N LEU A 846 -17.87 -27.12 15.03
CA LEU A 846 -16.96 -26.15 14.41
C LEU A 846 -16.44 -26.57 13.04
N GLY A 847 -16.54 -27.85 12.66
CA GLY A 847 -16.08 -28.36 11.36
C GLY A 847 -14.55 -28.36 11.21
N LEU A 848 -13.82 -28.56 12.31
CA LEU A 848 -12.36 -28.58 12.38
C LEU A 848 -11.85 -30.01 12.66
N ASN A 849 -10.54 -30.24 12.51
CA ASN A 849 -9.93 -31.51 12.90
C ASN A 849 -9.58 -31.52 14.39
N TRP A 850 -9.95 -32.56 15.12
CA TRP A 850 -9.70 -32.59 16.56
C TRP A 850 -8.27 -33.01 16.94
N GLN A 851 -7.64 -32.20 17.80
CA GLN A 851 -6.34 -32.51 18.41
C GLN A 851 -6.53 -33.01 19.85
N PRO A 852 -6.37 -34.32 20.11
CA PRO A 852 -6.60 -34.89 21.44
C PRO A 852 -5.52 -34.55 22.47
N VAL A 853 -4.28 -34.30 22.01
CA VAL A 853 -3.12 -34.13 22.89
C VAL A 853 -2.44 -32.82 22.56
N SER A 854 -2.32 -31.96 23.57
CA SER A 854 -1.69 -30.65 23.44
C SER A 854 -1.08 -30.22 24.78
N THR A 855 -0.55 -29.00 24.83
CA THR A 855 -0.31 -28.30 26.10
C THR A 855 -1.42 -27.26 26.27
N GLN A 856 -1.16 -26.15 26.95
CA GLN A 856 -2.16 -25.08 27.02
C GLN A 856 -2.54 -24.54 25.64
N ILE A 857 -1.64 -24.60 24.66
CA ILE A 857 -1.84 -24.16 23.27
C ILE A 857 -2.06 -25.37 22.35
N GLU A 858 -2.66 -25.13 21.18
CA GLU A 858 -2.49 -26.03 20.03
C GLU A 858 -1.02 -25.97 19.57
N SER A 859 -0.50 -27.05 19.00
CA SER A 859 0.90 -27.20 18.60
C SER A 859 1.37 -26.26 17.50
N HIS A 860 0.47 -25.63 16.74
CA HIS A 860 0.72 -24.79 15.57
C HIS A 860 1.41 -25.52 14.40
N ASP A 861 1.46 -26.86 14.44
CA ASP A 861 2.09 -27.66 13.38
C ASP A 861 1.31 -27.53 12.07
N TYR A 862 -0.02 -27.59 12.11
CA TYR A 862 -0.84 -27.39 10.91
C TYR A 862 -0.71 -25.96 10.35
N VAL A 863 -0.49 -24.96 11.23
CA VAL A 863 -0.26 -23.57 10.80
C VAL A 863 1.05 -23.51 10.01
N SER A 864 2.06 -24.24 10.46
CA SER A 864 3.35 -24.37 9.77
C SER A 864 3.19 -25.07 8.42
N GLU A 865 2.42 -26.15 8.34
CA GLU A 865 2.09 -26.84 7.09
C GLU A 865 1.35 -25.93 6.10
N LEU A 866 0.39 -25.14 6.59
CA LEU A 866 -0.33 -24.15 5.80
C LEU A 866 0.63 -23.07 5.27
N CYS A 867 1.43 -22.46 6.15
CA CYS A 867 2.38 -21.42 5.81
C CYS A 867 3.41 -21.90 4.78
N ASP A 868 3.99 -23.08 5.00
CA ASP A 868 4.98 -23.65 4.08
C ASP A 868 4.37 -24.04 2.74
N THR A 869 3.10 -24.48 2.72
CA THR A 869 2.39 -24.74 1.46
C THR A 869 2.21 -23.47 0.65
N VAL A 870 1.77 -22.38 1.29
CA VAL A 870 1.63 -21.08 0.63
C VAL A 870 3.00 -20.52 0.21
N ALA A 871 4.05 -20.70 1.03
CA ALA A 871 5.40 -20.29 0.68
C ALA A 871 5.95 -21.05 -0.55
N ARG A 872 5.66 -22.36 -0.67
CA ARG A 872 5.99 -23.14 -1.86
C ARG A 872 5.24 -22.66 -3.10
N MET A 873 3.97 -22.29 -2.98
CA MET A 873 3.21 -21.68 -4.08
C MET A 873 3.83 -20.35 -4.53
N ASN A 874 4.14 -19.46 -3.59
CA ASN A 874 4.79 -18.18 -3.86
C ASN A 874 6.18 -18.37 -4.49
N THR A 875 6.92 -19.41 -4.09
CA THR A 875 8.21 -19.76 -4.70
C THR A 875 8.06 -20.18 -6.16
N ILE A 876 7.03 -20.98 -6.48
CA ILE A 876 6.69 -21.34 -7.87
C ILE A 876 6.30 -20.09 -8.66
N MET A 877 5.59 -19.14 -8.05
CA MET A 877 5.25 -17.87 -8.68
C MET A 877 6.45 -16.98 -8.94
N ILE A 878 7.45 -16.91 -8.04
CA ILE A 878 8.70 -16.17 -8.29
C ILE A 878 9.42 -16.74 -9.51
N ASP A 879 9.57 -18.06 -9.55
CA ASP A 879 10.18 -18.78 -10.67
C ASP A 879 9.48 -18.43 -12.00
N MET A 880 8.15 -18.49 -12.00
CA MET A 880 7.34 -18.07 -13.14
C MET A 880 7.52 -16.59 -13.49
N CYS A 881 7.47 -15.68 -12.52
CA CYS A 881 7.60 -14.24 -12.79
C CYS A 881 8.95 -13.94 -13.46
N ARG A 882 10.03 -14.59 -13.00
CA ARG A 882 11.36 -14.47 -13.59
C ARG A 882 11.43 -15.03 -15.01
N ASP A 883 10.84 -16.19 -15.25
CA ASP A 883 10.77 -16.78 -16.58
C ASP A 883 9.99 -15.89 -17.56
N PHE A 884 8.80 -15.44 -17.18
CA PHE A 884 8.00 -14.52 -17.99
C PHE A 884 8.72 -13.20 -18.25
N TRP A 885 9.41 -12.65 -17.23
CA TRP A 885 10.25 -11.46 -17.40
C TRP A 885 11.36 -11.70 -18.43
N MET A 886 12.05 -12.86 -18.39
CA MET A 886 13.10 -13.21 -19.34
C MET A 886 12.57 -13.45 -20.76
N TYR A 887 11.41 -14.09 -20.90
CA TYR A 887 10.75 -14.25 -22.19
C TYR A 887 10.35 -12.89 -22.80
N ILE A 888 9.90 -11.95 -21.97
CA ILE A 888 9.58 -10.57 -22.40
C ILE A 888 10.85 -9.80 -22.76
N MET A 889 11.92 -9.96 -21.98
CA MET A 889 13.23 -9.37 -22.25
C MET A 889 13.83 -9.84 -23.59
N ARG A 890 13.65 -11.11 -23.94
CA ARG A 890 14.01 -11.68 -25.25
C ARG A 890 13.10 -11.23 -26.39
N GLY A 891 11.93 -10.67 -26.09
CA GLY A 891 10.93 -10.29 -27.09
C GLY A 891 10.16 -11.47 -27.70
N VAL A 892 10.37 -12.70 -27.22
CA VAL A 892 9.56 -13.87 -27.59
C VAL A 892 8.15 -13.76 -27.02
N LEU A 893 7.99 -13.06 -25.90
CA LEU A 893 6.70 -12.57 -25.43
C LEU A 893 6.61 -11.05 -25.59
N GLY A 894 5.48 -10.60 -26.12
CA GLY A 894 5.04 -9.22 -26.06
C GLY A 894 4.02 -9.02 -24.94
N LEU A 895 3.80 -7.77 -24.58
CA LEU A 895 2.72 -7.36 -23.68
C LEU A 895 1.72 -6.51 -24.47
N ARG A 896 0.45 -6.94 -24.46
CA ARG A 896 -0.68 -6.17 -24.97
C ARG A 896 -0.74 -4.88 -24.17
N THR A 897 -0.72 -3.77 -24.88
CA THR A 897 -0.91 -2.45 -24.28
C THR A 897 -2.40 -2.15 -24.18
N ILE A 898 -2.85 -1.80 -22.99
CA ILE A 898 -4.18 -1.19 -22.84
C ILE A 898 -4.02 0.28 -23.25
N ALA A 899 -4.88 0.75 -24.15
CA ALA A 899 -4.83 2.14 -24.61
C ALA A 899 -4.94 3.10 -23.40
N GLY A 900 -3.87 3.86 -23.12
CA GLY A 900 -3.75 4.77 -21.98
C GLY A 900 -2.69 4.38 -20.95
N GLU A 901 -2.20 3.13 -20.93
CA GLU A 901 -1.10 2.72 -20.04
C GLU A 901 0.23 3.32 -20.50
N VAL A 902 0.92 4.03 -19.60
CA VAL A 902 2.27 4.55 -19.83
C VAL A 902 3.27 3.51 -19.31
N GLY A 903 3.89 2.75 -20.23
CA GLY A 903 4.85 1.71 -19.84
C GLY A 903 6.19 2.24 -19.34
N SER A 904 6.61 3.45 -19.75
CA SER A 904 7.78 4.16 -19.22
C SER A 904 7.57 5.67 -19.31
N SER A 905 7.98 6.39 -18.26
CA SER A 905 7.87 7.85 -18.17
C SER A 905 8.69 8.61 -19.22
N THR A 906 9.65 7.95 -19.89
CA THR A 906 10.50 8.55 -20.93
C THR A 906 10.46 7.84 -22.28
N MET A 907 10.08 6.56 -22.33
CA MET A 907 10.09 5.74 -23.55
C MET A 907 8.70 5.15 -23.81
N PRO A 908 7.83 5.78 -24.62
CA PRO A 908 6.45 5.32 -24.85
C PRO A 908 6.34 4.08 -25.72
N HIS A 909 7.41 3.68 -26.41
CA HIS A 909 7.47 2.36 -27.02
C HIS A 909 7.79 1.27 -25.99
N LYS A 910 8.24 1.65 -24.78
CA LYS A 910 8.65 0.71 -23.74
C LYS A 910 7.43 0.27 -22.94
N VAL A 911 7.17 -1.03 -23.00
CA VAL A 911 6.16 -1.72 -22.21
C VAL A 911 6.92 -2.64 -21.26
N ASN A 912 6.79 -2.39 -19.95
CA ASN A 912 7.54 -3.12 -18.94
C ASN A 912 6.67 -4.21 -18.30
N PRO A 913 7.25 -5.35 -17.90
CA PRO A 913 6.57 -6.41 -17.17
C PRO A 913 6.32 -6.05 -15.68
N ILE A 914 5.85 -4.83 -15.39
CA ILE A 914 5.71 -4.30 -14.00
C ILE A 914 4.79 -5.15 -13.13
N ASP A 915 3.79 -5.78 -13.75
CA ASP A 915 2.84 -6.63 -13.04
C ASP A 915 3.55 -7.90 -12.51
N PHE A 916 4.50 -8.47 -13.27
CA PHE A 916 5.34 -9.60 -12.82
C PHE A 916 6.42 -9.16 -11.83
N GLU A 917 7.02 -7.99 -12.00
CA GLU A 917 8.01 -7.43 -11.06
C GLU A 917 7.38 -7.13 -9.68
N ASN A 918 6.15 -6.60 -9.68
CA ASN A 918 5.38 -6.38 -8.46
C ASN A 918 5.00 -7.69 -7.77
N ALA A 919 4.58 -8.69 -8.55
CA ALA A 919 4.28 -10.02 -8.02
C ALA A 919 5.50 -10.70 -7.40
N GLU A 920 6.66 -10.65 -8.05
CA GLU A 920 7.92 -11.20 -7.54
C GLU A 920 8.29 -10.58 -6.18
N GLY A 921 8.23 -9.25 -6.07
CA GLY A 921 8.54 -8.54 -4.83
C GLY A 921 7.61 -8.93 -3.67
N ASN A 922 6.30 -8.97 -3.92
CA ASN A 922 5.32 -9.35 -2.90
C ASN A 922 5.42 -10.83 -2.50
N CYS A 923 5.71 -11.74 -3.45
CA CYS A 923 5.99 -13.13 -3.11
C CYS A 923 7.18 -13.25 -2.14
N GLY A 924 8.25 -12.48 -2.37
CA GLY A 924 9.42 -12.47 -1.49
C GLY A 924 9.11 -12.00 -0.06
N VAL A 925 8.32 -10.93 0.08
CA VAL A 925 7.86 -10.44 1.38
C VAL A 925 6.98 -11.48 2.07
N ALA A 926 6.00 -12.04 1.36
CA ALA A 926 5.12 -13.07 1.90
C ALA A 926 5.92 -14.29 2.40
N ILE A 927 6.84 -14.83 1.60
CA ILE A 927 7.67 -15.99 1.99
C ILE A 927 8.47 -15.72 3.26
N SER A 928 9.08 -14.52 3.38
CA SER A 928 9.85 -14.14 4.57
C SER A 928 9.01 -14.24 5.85
N MET A 929 7.78 -13.72 5.81
CA MET A 929 6.84 -13.78 6.93
C MET A 929 6.35 -15.21 7.19
N LEU A 930 5.95 -15.93 6.14
CA LEU A 930 5.43 -17.30 6.24
C LEU A 930 6.45 -18.26 6.86
N HIS A 931 7.73 -18.17 6.47
CA HIS A 931 8.80 -18.99 7.08
C HIS A 931 9.08 -18.60 8.53
N HIS A 932 8.97 -17.31 8.88
CA HIS A 932 9.06 -16.92 10.29
C HIS A 932 7.94 -17.58 11.10
N PHE A 933 6.71 -17.58 10.60
CA PHE A 933 5.57 -18.20 11.28
C PHE A 933 5.73 -19.72 11.42
N SER A 934 6.11 -20.42 10.33
CA SER A 934 6.26 -21.89 10.36
C SER A 934 7.40 -22.36 11.26
N THR A 935 8.43 -21.54 11.48
CA THR A 935 9.55 -21.90 12.36
C THR A 935 9.39 -21.44 13.80
N LYS A 936 8.64 -20.34 14.05
CA LYS A 936 8.49 -19.78 15.39
C LYS A 936 7.26 -20.29 16.13
N LEU A 937 6.13 -20.51 15.46
CA LEU A 937 4.87 -20.83 16.13
C LEU A 937 4.92 -22.19 16.87
N PRO A 938 5.49 -23.27 16.31
CA PRO A 938 5.54 -24.57 16.99
C PRO A 938 6.46 -24.64 18.21
N ILE A 939 7.25 -23.59 18.48
CA ILE A 939 8.21 -23.57 19.58
C ILE A 939 7.66 -22.70 20.71
N SER A 940 7.27 -23.36 21.81
CA SER A 940 6.79 -22.71 23.03
C SER A 940 7.44 -23.35 24.26
N ARG A 941 7.91 -22.55 25.21
CA ARG A 941 8.63 -23.07 26.39
C ARG A 941 7.68 -23.80 27.34
N MET A 942 8.04 -25.03 27.73
CA MET A 942 7.26 -25.86 28.66
C MET A 942 5.81 -26.05 28.19
N GLN A 943 4.82 -25.84 29.07
CA GLN A 943 3.40 -25.95 28.72
C GLN A 943 2.89 -24.76 27.89
N ARG A 944 3.61 -23.62 27.89
CA ARG A 944 3.58 -22.54 26.89
C ARG A 944 4.35 -21.30 27.37
N ASP A 945 4.71 -20.44 26.44
CA ASP A 945 4.88 -19.00 26.65
C ASP A 945 3.96 -18.21 25.71
N LEU A 946 3.79 -16.90 25.93
CA LEU A 946 2.78 -16.07 25.22
C LEU A 946 3.31 -15.36 23.95
N THR A 947 4.51 -15.73 23.46
CA THR A 947 5.12 -15.05 22.31
C THR A 947 4.40 -15.34 20.99
N ASP A 948 3.65 -16.43 20.92
CA ASP A 948 2.82 -16.82 19.77
C ASP A 948 1.62 -15.91 19.56
N SER A 949 0.98 -15.43 20.64
CA SER A 949 -0.23 -14.60 20.57
C SER A 949 -0.07 -13.34 19.70
N THR A 950 1.04 -12.62 19.83
CA THR A 950 1.29 -11.43 18.98
C THR A 950 1.66 -11.82 17.54
N VAL A 951 2.31 -12.98 17.35
CA VAL A 951 2.77 -13.44 16.03
C VAL A 951 1.60 -13.92 15.18
N GLN A 952 0.63 -14.64 15.76
CA GLN A 952 -0.56 -15.09 15.04
C GLN A 952 -1.39 -13.93 14.47
N ARG A 953 -1.41 -12.77 15.14
CA ARG A 953 -2.08 -11.55 14.64
C ARG A 953 -1.48 -11.01 13.34
N ALA A 954 -0.23 -11.36 13.02
CA ALA A 954 0.46 -10.90 11.81
C ALA A 954 0.27 -11.82 10.59
N VAL A 955 -0.35 -13.00 10.75
CA VAL A 955 -0.45 -13.99 9.66
C VAL A 955 -1.27 -13.45 8.48
N GLY A 956 -2.33 -12.68 8.77
CA GLY A 956 -3.15 -12.03 7.75
C GLY A 956 -2.34 -11.15 6.78
N SER A 957 -1.29 -10.47 7.27
CA SER A 957 -0.43 -9.62 6.44
C SER A 957 0.37 -10.43 5.39
N ALA A 958 0.81 -11.64 5.72
CA ALA A 958 1.51 -12.50 4.77
C ALA A 958 0.58 -13.01 3.65
N PHE A 959 -0.68 -13.33 4.02
CA PHE A 959 -1.70 -13.67 3.03
C PHE A 959 -2.08 -12.47 2.16
N ALA A 960 -2.11 -11.24 2.71
CA ALA A 960 -2.35 -10.03 1.93
C ALA A 960 -1.29 -9.84 0.82
N HIS A 961 -0.01 -9.97 1.15
CA HIS A 961 1.08 -9.93 0.16
C HIS A 961 0.94 -11.04 -0.89
N THR A 962 0.54 -12.24 -0.49
CA THR A 962 0.28 -13.35 -1.41
C THR A 962 -0.84 -13.01 -2.39
N ILE A 963 -1.96 -12.44 -1.93
CA ILE A 963 -3.10 -12.05 -2.78
C ILE A 963 -2.69 -10.96 -3.77
N ILE A 964 -1.98 -9.92 -3.31
CA ILE A 964 -1.46 -8.84 -4.17
C ILE A 964 -0.58 -9.43 -5.28
N ALA A 965 0.26 -10.41 -4.93
CA ALA A 965 1.12 -11.08 -5.90
C ALA A 965 0.33 -11.89 -6.92
N ILE A 966 -0.69 -12.65 -6.49
CA ILE A 966 -1.56 -13.42 -7.39
C ILE A 966 -2.28 -12.50 -8.36
N ASP A 967 -2.88 -11.42 -7.86
CA ASP A 967 -3.66 -10.49 -8.68
C ASP A 967 -2.78 -9.76 -9.70
N SER A 968 -1.59 -9.31 -9.27
CA SER A 968 -0.60 -8.73 -10.17
C SER A 968 -0.16 -9.74 -11.23
N THR A 969 0.05 -11.00 -10.85
CA THR A 969 0.42 -12.07 -11.79
C THR A 969 -0.67 -12.33 -12.82
N ILE A 970 -1.93 -12.48 -12.40
CA ILE A 970 -3.08 -12.69 -13.30
C ILE A 970 -3.19 -11.52 -14.28
N LYS A 971 -3.04 -10.29 -13.78
CA LYS A 971 -3.02 -9.08 -14.62
C LYS A 971 -1.89 -9.12 -15.64
N GLY A 972 -0.66 -9.49 -15.22
CA GLY A 972 0.47 -9.68 -16.13
C GLY A 972 0.19 -10.73 -17.22
N LEU A 973 -0.29 -11.91 -16.82
CA LEU A 973 -0.64 -13.01 -17.73
C LEU A 973 -1.72 -12.61 -18.75
N SER A 974 -2.71 -11.79 -18.36
CA SER A 974 -3.75 -11.30 -19.27
C SER A 974 -3.21 -10.44 -20.41
N LYS A 975 -2.02 -9.86 -20.24
CA LYS A 975 -1.34 -9.03 -21.24
C LYS A 975 -0.40 -9.83 -22.14
N VAL A 976 -0.03 -11.06 -21.78
CA VAL A 976 0.96 -11.83 -22.53
C VAL A 976 0.45 -12.19 -23.93
N MET A 977 1.35 -12.08 -24.92
CA MET A 977 1.14 -12.59 -26.28
C MET A 977 2.47 -13.12 -26.84
N VAL A 978 2.45 -14.27 -27.51
CA VAL A 978 3.67 -14.82 -28.12
C VAL A 978 3.98 -14.10 -29.43
N SER A 979 5.23 -13.67 -29.59
CA SER A 979 5.76 -13.12 -30.85
C SER A 979 6.28 -14.24 -31.73
N ALA A 980 5.37 -14.88 -32.48
CA ALA A 980 5.72 -15.97 -33.40
C ALA A 980 6.89 -15.64 -34.37
N PRO A 981 7.01 -14.42 -34.93
CA PRO A 981 8.14 -14.07 -35.79
C PRO A 981 9.49 -14.06 -35.06
N VAL A 982 9.53 -13.61 -33.80
CA VAL A 982 10.77 -13.56 -33.01
C VAL A 982 11.15 -14.96 -32.55
N ALA A 983 10.19 -15.73 -32.03
CA ALA A 983 10.42 -17.13 -31.64
C ALA A 983 10.90 -17.99 -32.82
N LYS A 984 10.30 -17.80 -34.00
CA LYS A 984 10.75 -18.47 -35.23
C LYS A 984 12.17 -18.09 -35.60
N ARG A 985 12.52 -16.80 -35.56
CA ARG A 985 13.86 -16.32 -35.89
C ARG A 985 14.92 -16.90 -34.96
N GLU A 986 14.68 -16.90 -33.65
CA GLU A 986 15.62 -17.50 -32.69
C GLU A 986 15.83 -18.99 -32.99
N LEU A 987 14.79 -19.73 -33.37
CA LEU A 987 14.91 -21.13 -33.78
C LEU A 987 15.70 -21.29 -35.10
N ASP A 988 15.44 -20.43 -36.09
CA ASP A 988 16.14 -20.44 -37.40
C ASP A 988 17.64 -20.10 -37.28
N GLU A 989 18.04 -19.36 -36.24
CA GLU A 989 19.45 -19.01 -35.98
C GLU A 989 20.23 -20.14 -35.27
N HIS A 990 19.57 -21.20 -34.79
CA HIS A 990 20.20 -22.21 -33.93
C HIS A 990 19.99 -23.65 -34.42
N TRP A 991 20.40 -23.95 -35.66
CA TRP A 991 20.23 -25.30 -36.26
C TRP A 991 20.95 -26.43 -35.51
N ALA A 992 22.04 -26.10 -34.81
CA ALA A 992 22.82 -27.07 -34.03
C ALA A 992 21.99 -27.86 -33.00
N VAL A 993 20.86 -27.31 -32.53
CA VAL A 993 19.97 -27.99 -31.55
C VAL A 993 19.31 -29.27 -32.12
N THR A 994 19.24 -29.40 -33.45
CA THR A 994 18.74 -30.62 -34.10
C THR A 994 19.77 -31.75 -34.13
N GLY A 995 21.05 -31.45 -33.85
CA GLY A 995 22.13 -32.42 -33.83
C GLY A 995 21.87 -33.58 -32.86
N GLU A 996 21.16 -33.33 -31.76
CA GLU A 996 20.74 -34.37 -30.83
C GLU A 996 19.91 -35.47 -31.51
N ALA A 997 18.98 -35.10 -32.38
CA ALA A 997 18.14 -36.06 -33.11
C ALA A 997 18.99 -36.94 -34.05
N VAL A 998 19.94 -36.32 -34.76
CA VAL A 998 20.84 -37.01 -35.68
C VAL A 998 21.75 -37.99 -34.95
N GLN A 999 22.42 -37.56 -33.86
CA GLN A 999 23.24 -38.49 -33.07
C GLN A 999 22.42 -39.64 -32.47
N THR A 1000 21.15 -39.40 -32.16
CA THR A 1000 20.27 -40.43 -31.57
C THR A 1000 19.93 -41.50 -32.61
N LEU A 1001 19.67 -41.11 -33.87
CA LEU A 1001 19.50 -42.08 -34.95
C LEU A 1001 20.79 -42.84 -35.26
N MET A 1002 21.94 -42.16 -35.26
CA MET A 1002 23.24 -42.83 -35.41
C MET A 1002 23.44 -43.90 -34.33
N ARG A 1003 23.13 -43.59 -33.07
CA ARG A 1003 23.16 -44.56 -31.96
C ARG A 1003 22.21 -45.73 -32.19
N ARG A 1004 20.97 -45.46 -32.59
CA ARG A 1004 19.94 -46.48 -32.83
C ARG A 1004 20.39 -47.51 -33.87
N TYR A 1005 21.12 -47.09 -34.89
CA TYR A 1005 21.57 -47.94 -35.99
C TYR A 1005 23.04 -48.39 -35.88
N GLY A 1006 23.68 -48.16 -34.72
CA GLY A 1006 24.99 -48.72 -34.41
C GLY A 1006 26.16 -48.04 -35.12
N LEU A 1007 26.01 -46.79 -35.57
CA LEU A 1007 27.13 -46.02 -36.13
C LEU A 1007 28.13 -45.68 -35.02
N GLU A 1008 29.42 -45.77 -35.34
CA GLU A 1008 30.49 -45.55 -34.36
C GLU A 1008 30.68 -44.07 -34.02
N ARG A 1009 30.96 -43.80 -32.73
CA ARG A 1009 31.34 -42.48 -32.19
C ARG A 1009 30.39 -41.31 -32.57
N PRO A 1010 29.06 -41.46 -32.39
CA PRO A 1010 28.08 -40.50 -32.89
C PRO A 1010 28.16 -39.12 -32.20
N TYR A 1011 28.47 -39.09 -30.91
CA TYR A 1011 28.67 -37.84 -30.17
C TYR A 1011 29.95 -37.13 -30.60
N GLU A 1012 31.05 -37.86 -30.79
CA GLU A 1012 32.31 -37.29 -31.24
C GLU A 1012 32.19 -36.74 -32.66
N ARG A 1013 31.49 -37.44 -33.56
CA ARG A 1013 31.21 -36.96 -34.93
C ARG A 1013 30.41 -35.65 -34.90
N LEU A 1014 29.37 -35.56 -34.06
CA LEU A 1014 28.60 -34.33 -33.91
C LEU A 1014 29.43 -33.21 -33.26
N LYS A 1015 30.26 -33.53 -32.27
CA LYS A 1015 31.16 -32.59 -31.61
C LYS A 1015 32.22 -32.05 -32.57
N GLU A 1016 32.82 -32.90 -33.39
CA GLU A 1016 33.79 -32.51 -34.42
C GLU A 1016 33.13 -31.61 -35.49
N PHE A 1017 31.89 -31.91 -35.87
CA PHE A 1017 31.10 -31.09 -36.79
C PHE A 1017 30.76 -29.68 -36.22
N THR A 1018 30.37 -29.62 -34.95
CA THR A 1018 29.91 -28.39 -34.27
C THR A 1018 31.03 -27.53 -33.66
N ARG A 1019 32.24 -28.08 -33.49
CA ARG A 1019 33.33 -27.39 -32.76
C ARG A 1019 33.90 -26.22 -33.54
N GLY A 1020 33.74 -25.02 -32.99
CA GLY A 1020 34.36 -23.79 -33.50
C GLY A 1020 33.73 -23.23 -34.77
N ARG A 1021 32.51 -23.67 -35.10
CA ARG A 1021 31.74 -23.23 -36.27
C ARG A 1021 30.32 -22.86 -35.84
N GLU A 1022 29.78 -21.77 -36.37
CA GLU A 1022 28.33 -21.57 -36.37
C GLU A 1022 27.71 -22.53 -37.40
N ILE A 1023 26.68 -23.25 -36.98
CA ILE A 1023 26.02 -24.25 -37.82
C ILE A 1023 24.73 -23.65 -38.33
N ASP A 1024 24.70 -23.36 -39.63
CA ASP A 1024 23.52 -22.90 -40.34
C ASP A 1024 22.70 -24.08 -40.91
N GLU A 1025 21.58 -23.74 -41.56
CA GLU A 1025 20.69 -24.71 -42.19
C GLU A 1025 21.43 -25.58 -43.22
N ALA A 1026 22.23 -24.97 -44.09
CA ALA A 1026 22.88 -25.67 -45.18
C ALA A 1026 23.87 -26.72 -44.65
N ALA A 1027 24.72 -26.33 -43.70
CA ALA A 1027 25.67 -27.23 -43.07
C ALA A 1027 24.97 -28.37 -42.33
N MET A 1028 23.89 -28.07 -41.59
CA MET A 1028 23.17 -29.09 -40.83
C MET A 1028 22.43 -30.08 -41.76
N ARG A 1029 21.86 -29.60 -42.87
CA ARG A 1029 21.20 -30.45 -43.87
C ARG A 1029 22.19 -31.37 -44.57
N GLU A 1030 23.34 -30.84 -45.00
CA GLU A 1030 24.38 -31.66 -45.62
C GLU A 1030 24.85 -32.78 -44.67
N PHE A 1031 25.11 -32.43 -43.40
CA PHE A 1031 25.48 -33.42 -42.39
C PHE A 1031 24.39 -34.48 -42.20
N THR A 1032 23.13 -34.04 -42.13
CA THR A 1032 21.98 -34.93 -41.94
C THR A 1032 21.77 -35.88 -43.12
N GLU A 1033 21.89 -35.39 -44.36
CA GLU A 1033 21.78 -36.22 -45.57
C GLU A 1033 22.90 -37.27 -45.66
N ASN A 1034 24.13 -36.88 -45.31
CA ASN A 1034 25.25 -37.82 -45.28
C ASN A 1034 25.01 -38.95 -44.28
N ILE A 1035 24.52 -38.62 -43.07
CA ILE A 1035 24.14 -39.62 -42.06
C ILE A 1035 22.95 -40.47 -42.50
N ALA A 1036 21.94 -39.87 -43.15
CA ALA A 1036 20.78 -40.60 -43.67
C ALA A 1036 21.19 -41.66 -44.72
N ARG A 1037 22.13 -41.32 -45.62
CA ARG A 1037 22.69 -42.27 -46.59
C ARG A 1037 23.52 -43.37 -45.93
N GLU A 1038 24.27 -43.08 -44.87
CA GLU A 1038 25.05 -44.08 -44.12
C GLU A 1038 24.16 -45.09 -43.38
N ILE A 1039 23.01 -44.63 -42.85
CA ILE A 1039 22.05 -45.49 -42.13
C ILE A 1039 21.16 -46.31 -43.09
N GLY A 1040 20.74 -45.70 -44.20
CA GLY A 1040 19.75 -46.23 -45.15
C GLY A 1040 18.42 -45.48 -45.08
N GLU A 1041 17.97 -44.93 -46.20
CA GLU A 1041 16.80 -44.04 -46.32
C GLU A 1041 15.46 -44.73 -46.02
N ASP A 1042 15.39 -46.05 -46.12
CA ASP A 1042 14.22 -46.88 -45.83
C ASP A 1042 14.03 -47.13 -44.32
N LYS A 1043 15.05 -46.85 -43.50
CA LYS A 1043 15.03 -47.13 -42.07
C LYS A 1043 14.07 -46.21 -41.30
N PRO A 1044 13.29 -46.74 -40.33
CA PRO A 1044 12.36 -45.93 -39.53
C PRO A 1044 13.03 -44.74 -38.83
N GLY A 1045 12.47 -43.55 -39.00
CA GLY A 1045 12.99 -42.30 -38.44
C GLY A 1045 13.98 -41.55 -39.35
N VAL A 1046 14.61 -42.22 -40.32
CA VAL A 1046 15.54 -41.57 -41.27
C VAL A 1046 14.78 -40.65 -42.24
N LYS A 1047 13.64 -41.08 -42.78
CA LYS A 1047 12.75 -40.19 -43.57
C LYS A 1047 12.28 -38.95 -42.81
N GLY A 1048 12.24 -39.01 -41.48
CA GLY A 1048 11.88 -37.87 -40.64
C GLY A 1048 12.94 -36.77 -40.64
N LEU A 1049 14.19 -37.09 -40.99
CA LEU A 1049 15.28 -36.14 -41.07
C LEU A 1049 15.12 -35.11 -42.21
N GLU A 1050 14.42 -35.47 -43.28
CA GLU A 1050 14.14 -34.54 -44.40
C GLU A 1050 13.34 -33.31 -43.94
N ASN A 1051 12.42 -33.52 -43.00
CA ASN A 1051 11.53 -32.50 -42.45
C ASN A 1051 12.01 -31.98 -41.08
N LEU A 1052 13.20 -32.38 -40.63
CA LEU A 1052 13.75 -31.97 -39.35
C LEU A 1052 14.21 -30.50 -39.44
N THR A 1053 13.57 -29.66 -38.64
CA THR A 1053 13.98 -28.27 -38.41
C THR A 1053 13.93 -28.01 -36.90
N PRO A 1054 14.58 -26.95 -36.40
CA PRO A 1054 14.40 -26.53 -35.01
C PRO A 1054 12.92 -26.36 -34.61
N GLN A 1055 12.05 -25.88 -35.50
CA GLN A 1055 10.62 -25.70 -35.21
C GLN A 1055 9.82 -27.01 -35.16
N THR A 1056 10.23 -28.03 -35.93
CA THR A 1056 9.54 -29.33 -35.94
C THR A 1056 10.10 -30.30 -34.89
N TYR A 1057 11.30 -30.03 -34.36
CA TYR A 1057 11.93 -30.81 -33.29
C TYR A 1057 11.44 -30.44 -31.88
N ILE A 1058 10.11 -30.43 -31.69
CA ILE A 1058 9.43 -30.08 -30.43
C ILE A 1058 8.91 -31.31 -29.65
N GLY A 1059 9.18 -32.51 -30.15
CA GLY A 1059 8.83 -33.77 -29.50
C GLY A 1059 7.35 -33.86 -29.11
N LEU A 1060 7.09 -34.26 -27.85
CA LEU A 1060 5.74 -34.38 -27.29
C LEU A 1060 5.25 -33.11 -26.59
N ALA A 1061 5.93 -31.96 -26.75
CA ALA A 1061 5.58 -30.74 -26.03
C ALA A 1061 4.10 -30.32 -26.23
N PRO A 1062 3.50 -30.35 -27.44
CA PRO A 1062 2.08 -30.04 -27.60
C PRO A 1062 1.14 -31.01 -26.87
N VAL A 1063 1.47 -32.30 -26.85
CA VAL A 1063 0.69 -33.33 -26.15
C VAL A 1063 0.75 -33.11 -24.64
N ILE A 1064 1.94 -32.80 -24.12
CA ILE A 1064 2.16 -32.50 -22.70
C ILE A 1064 1.40 -31.24 -22.31
N ALA A 1065 1.49 -30.17 -23.11
CA ALA A 1065 0.80 -28.91 -22.90
C ALA A 1065 -0.72 -29.13 -22.77
N ARG A 1066 -1.33 -29.82 -23.75
CA ARG A 1066 -2.77 -30.08 -23.74
C ARG A 1066 -3.22 -30.99 -22.61
N LYS A 1067 -2.43 -32.04 -22.30
CA LYS A 1067 -2.79 -33.03 -21.28
C LYS A 1067 -2.64 -32.51 -19.85
N TYR A 1068 -1.58 -31.75 -19.56
CA TYR A 1068 -1.23 -31.34 -18.20
C TYR A 1068 -1.45 -29.85 -17.92
N GLY A 1069 -1.69 -29.05 -18.96
CA GLY A 1069 -2.09 -27.64 -18.86
C GLY A 1069 -3.60 -27.45 -18.90
N THR A 1070 -4.38 -28.31 -18.27
CA THR A 1070 -5.84 -28.20 -18.19
C THR A 1070 -6.27 -27.32 -17.02
N PRO A 1071 -7.42 -26.63 -17.10
CA PRO A 1071 -8.03 -25.94 -15.97
C PRO A 1071 -8.29 -26.89 -14.79
N VAL A 1072 -8.46 -26.34 -13.58
CA VAL A 1072 -8.80 -27.12 -12.38
C VAL A 1072 -10.18 -27.74 -12.49
N ASP A 1073 -11.17 -27.02 -13.06
CA ASP A 1073 -12.57 -27.46 -13.12
C ASP A 1073 -12.86 -28.58 -14.15
N LYS A 1074 -11.84 -29.03 -14.87
CA LYS A 1074 -11.94 -30.09 -15.90
C LYS A 1074 -11.24 -31.39 -15.51
N GLU A 1075 -10.65 -31.45 -14.31
CA GLU A 1075 -10.14 -32.67 -13.65
C GLU A 1075 -11.10 -33.11 -12.55
#